data_AF-A0AAW0GQV4-F1
#
_entry.id   AF-A0AAW0GQV4-F1
#
_cell.length_a   1.000
_cell.length_b   1.000
_cell.length_c   1.000
_cell.angle_alpha   90.00
_cell.angle_beta   90.00
_cell.angle_gamma   90.00
#
_symmetry.space_group_name_H-M   'P 1'
#
loop_
_entity.id
_entity.type
_entity.pdbx_description
1 polymer ?
#
loop_
_entity_poly.entity_id
_entity_poly.type
_entity_poly.pdbx_seq_one_letter_code
_entity_poly.pdbx_strand_id
1 'polypeptide(L)'
;MRRWCSALLSLLSLASLGSAAPYDEALTDYNLNTNQNAQNPLEYSTDKLSSYHKSPDNWREIPFYTILLDKFADGDPSNNDYFGSMFEWDWRETQLRFGGDLKGLEARLDYLLGMGIRGVFISGTPFLNMLWQADSYSPLDQTLLDPHWGTIADWRHLINEIHNRGMYLMVDFTVGTLGDLVGFDGFLNTSAPFTLDEHDAVWKKPRYAPWGFDEYKDFQINNAHNDSCVLPPFWSNDGTQANIGKTTGCMESDFDQYGDMEAFGVHPDWQRQLSKFASVQDRLREWNPSVLARLENFACIAITALDFDAIRIDKATQVTVDALAQWSASARACAAKLGKTNFFISGEVTGGDTFGALYYGRGRTPTQRPPGFLEAANVTSSQNQYFLRDAPLNALDGVAFHYSFYRSLTRFLGMDGNLQVAFDVDVNFITAWNQMFVNNDMINSQSGNLDPRHMYGTSNFDVFRWPSVENGTQKSVLGTFLATLVMPGIPLLFYGEEQNFYLYDTGASNYLYGRQAMVGNTAWQRHGCYSLGSDQYFNMPIAKAMLGCQDDWNGRDHFDPTTDSYRIFRHMNYLRTQYNALQDGFNLVQRGNWTHFIQRPGSNETQTEMGMWSVTRSAIPTVQTLTGNHTDQIWMLYSNENQTKTWAFDCKGANWIPSPYVSGTTVKNLFYPYETYQLADSLSSFNNDGKAPFFGCLQSVSMAPYSFMALVPETEWLPALPAITKFTPGHDARLIAESGDANATTIDLTFEFNQEMKCTSVTAAMSFNMSSSGKGSTPTLDETTVKCSTITGTTPLVSGVDASAWQWSGTLKNVPDGILTITVTNPTTEASGVGTNSTDHFMIRKGSAKNVIVNPTNDFDNDAFGWSDGKYTFTHNAWVPTCSATPGTSVRTGRPGRTGRTSQLSMHLSSMTTTRLTSGMANTLWFNTGATLHSPRLTSFTLTEDTVNLVVSPSSSFVGHSTHGVSIRVFLHRWSTTTKANGSSRSWLPGRRTFSSTSGPTTITTTETLMEMVLWIVSRLTLLHPTTSTSPLLLILIWLGLSSSTTRI
;
A
#
# COMPACT_ATOMS: atom_id res chain seq x y z
N MET A 1 -42.35 -21.12 -31.69
CA MET A 1 -42.21 -22.27 -30.78
C MET A 1 -40.75 -22.54 -30.41
N ARG A 2 -39.90 -23.26 -31.17
CA ARG A 2 -38.52 -23.62 -30.72
C ARG A 2 -37.73 -22.51 -29.98
N ARG A 3 -37.60 -21.29 -30.55
CA ARG A 3 -36.91 -20.15 -29.89
C ARG A 3 -37.50 -19.72 -28.53
N TRP A 4 -38.79 -19.95 -28.27
CA TRP A 4 -39.43 -19.62 -26.99
C TRP A 4 -39.22 -20.74 -25.96
N CYS A 5 -39.21 -22.00 -26.39
CA CYS A 5 -38.89 -23.13 -25.52
C CYS A 5 -37.45 -23.05 -24.99
N SER A 6 -36.50 -22.63 -25.82
CA SER A 6 -35.11 -22.40 -25.39
C SER A 6 -35.01 -21.36 -24.26
N ALA A 7 -35.76 -20.24 -24.37
CA ALA A 7 -35.76 -19.19 -23.34
C ALA A 7 -36.40 -19.64 -22.02
N LEU A 8 -37.49 -20.43 -22.06
CA LEU A 8 -38.07 -21.02 -20.84
C LEU A 8 -37.16 -22.08 -20.21
N LEU A 9 -36.42 -22.87 -21.02
CA LEU A 9 -35.48 -23.86 -20.50
C LEU A 9 -34.28 -23.20 -19.81
N SER A 10 -33.73 -22.10 -20.37
CA SER A 10 -32.68 -21.33 -19.69
C SER A 10 -33.17 -20.60 -18.44
N LEU A 11 -34.44 -20.15 -18.40
CA LEU A 11 -35.05 -19.61 -17.18
C LEU A 11 -35.25 -20.67 -16.09
N LEU A 12 -35.53 -21.92 -16.46
CA LEU A 12 -35.67 -23.03 -15.52
C LEU A 12 -34.34 -23.60 -15.01
N SER A 13 -33.25 -23.46 -15.77
CA SER A 13 -31.90 -23.85 -15.32
C SER A 13 -31.20 -22.80 -14.44
N LEU A 14 -31.77 -21.60 -14.31
CA LEU A 14 -31.28 -20.55 -13.39
C LEU A 14 -31.81 -20.72 -11.95
N ALA A 15 -32.60 -21.77 -11.69
CA ALA A 15 -33.28 -21.99 -10.42
C ALA A 15 -32.46 -22.76 -9.36
N SER A 16 -31.15 -22.57 -9.30
CA SER A 16 -30.40 -22.86 -8.07
C SER A 16 -30.61 -21.70 -7.08
N LEU A 17 -31.62 -21.86 -6.22
CA LEU A 17 -31.97 -20.88 -5.18
C LEU A 17 -30.92 -20.91 -4.07
N GLY A 18 -29.87 -20.10 -4.22
CA GLY A 18 -29.04 -19.71 -3.08
C GLY A 18 -29.91 -18.99 -2.05
N SER A 19 -29.80 -19.38 -0.77
CA SER A 19 -30.48 -18.65 0.31
C SER A 19 -29.90 -17.25 0.40
N ALA A 20 -30.75 -16.24 0.55
CA ALA A 20 -30.29 -14.96 1.07
C ALA A 20 -29.75 -15.13 2.51
N ALA A 21 -28.70 -14.38 2.84
CA ALA A 21 -28.40 -13.97 4.20
C ALA A 21 -29.64 -13.31 4.84
N PRO A 22 -30.08 -13.75 6.04
CA PRO A 22 -31.19 -13.10 6.73
C PRO A 22 -30.85 -11.64 7.06
N TYR A 23 -31.74 -10.72 6.70
CA TYR A 23 -31.58 -9.30 7.04
C TYR A 23 -31.65 -9.10 8.56
N ASP A 24 -30.59 -8.51 9.14
CA ASP A 24 -30.53 -8.13 10.55
C ASP A 24 -30.60 -6.60 10.69
N GLU A 25 -31.60 -6.12 11.42
CA GLU A 25 -31.81 -4.70 11.74
C GLU A 25 -30.60 -4.11 12.51
N ALA A 26 -29.86 -4.92 13.27
CA ALA A 26 -28.65 -4.50 13.98
C ALA A 26 -27.46 -4.20 13.05
N LEU A 27 -27.50 -4.62 11.78
CA LEU A 27 -26.45 -4.40 10.79
C LEU A 27 -26.80 -3.29 9.77
N THR A 28 -27.92 -2.59 9.95
CA THR A 28 -28.46 -1.60 9.00
C THR A 28 -27.45 -0.51 8.58
N ASP A 29 -26.60 -0.06 9.50
CA ASP A 29 -25.62 1.01 9.23
C ASP A 29 -24.39 0.53 8.41
N TYR A 30 -24.27 -0.78 8.17
CA TYR A 30 -23.16 -1.43 7.44
C TYR A 30 -23.62 -2.28 6.24
N ASN A 31 -24.89 -2.72 6.20
CA ASN A 31 -25.42 -3.60 5.16
C ASN A 31 -25.90 -2.82 3.93
N LEU A 32 -25.27 -3.06 2.78
CA LEU A 32 -25.58 -2.43 1.49
C LEU A 32 -26.92 -2.89 0.92
N ASN A 33 -27.41 -4.08 1.28
CA ASN A 33 -28.73 -4.57 0.90
C ASN A 33 -29.83 -4.01 1.82
N THR A 34 -30.68 -3.15 1.26
CA THR A 34 -31.86 -2.59 1.92
C THR A 34 -33.12 -3.46 1.78
N ASN A 35 -33.11 -4.50 0.93
CA ASN A 35 -34.26 -5.38 0.75
C ASN A 35 -34.38 -6.41 1.88
N GLN A 36 -35.09 -6.02 2.93
CA GLN A 36 -35.43 -6.83 4.10
C GLN A 36 -36.21 -8.13 3.80
N ASN A 37 -36.77 -8.26 2.58
CA ASN A 37 -37.61 -9.39 2.19
C ASN A 37 -36.93 -10.33 1.16
N ALA A 38 -35.68 -10.07 0.79
CA ALA A 38 -34.95 -10.88 -0.18
C ALA A 38 -34.90 -12.37 0.25
N GLN A 39 -35.24 -13.27 -0.67
CA GLN A 39 -35.17 -14.73 -0.47
C GLN A 39 -33.93 -15.34 -1.17
N ASN A 40 -33.34 -14.59 -2.10
CA ASN A 40 -32.20 -14.97 -2.94
C ASN A 40 -31.27 -13.74 -3.07
N PRO A 41 -29.93 -13.86 -3.04
CA PRO A 41 -29.02 -12.72 -3.18
C PRO A 41 -29.14 -11.95 -4.52
N LEU A 42 -29.80 -12.53 -5.54
CA LEU A 42 -30.19 -11.82 -6.77
C LEU A 42 -31.34 -10.80 -6.56
N GLU A 43 -32.02 -10.83 -5.42
CA GLU A 43 -33.07 -9.88 -5.03
C GLU A 43 -32.53 -8.74 -4.16
N TYR A 44 -31.23 -8.73 -3.85
CA TYR A 44 -30.60 -7.63 -3.11
C TYR A 44 -30.64 -6.34 -3.90
N SER A 45 -30.94 -5.26 -3.21
CA SER A 45 -31.03 -3.92 -3.79
C SER A 45 -30.73 -2.85 -2.75
N THR A 46 -30.32 -1.68 -3.21
CA THR A 46 -29.99 -0.53 -2.37
C THR A 46 -30.70 0.72 -2.89
N ASP A 47 -31.01 1.65 -2.00
CA ASP A 47 -31.59 2.94 -2.39
C ASP A 47 -30.57 3.80 -3.15
N LYS A 48 -31.06 4.45 -4.22
CA LYS A 48 -30.22 5.35 -5.02
C LYS A 48 -29.95 6.66 -4.29
N LEU A 49 -28.73 7.17 -4.44
CA LEU A 49 -28.37 8.53 -4.04
C LEU A 49 -29.11 9.57 -4.89
N SER A 50 -29.20 10.80 -4.39
CA SER A 50 -29.80 11.94 -5.09
C SER A 50 -29.05 12.36 -6.36
N SER A 51 -27.77 12.00 -6.44
CA SER A 51 -26.82 12.37 -7.47
C SER A 51 -25.65 11.38 -7.42
N TYR A 52 -24.97 11.20 -8.55
CA TYR A 52 -23.75 10.40 -8.66
C TYR A 52 -22.67 11.24 -9.34
N HIS A 53 -21.44 11.19 -8.86
CA HIS A 53 -20.30 11.86 -9.48
C HIS A 53 -19.98 11.23 -10.84
N LYS A 54 -19.53 12.03 -11.81
CA LYS A 54 -19.17 11.54 -13.14
C LYS A 54 -17.77 10.96 -13.13
N SER A 55 -17.53 9.94 -13.95
CA SER A 55 -16.17 9.57 -14.33
C SER A 55 -15.44 10.75 -14.98
N PRO A 56 -14.11 10.90 -14.80
CA PRO A 56 -13.31 11.88 -15.53
C PRO A 56 -13.28 11.55 -17.02
N ASP A 57 -13.10 12.56 -17.87
CA ASP A 57 -12.97 12.37 -19.32
C ASP A 57 -11.65 11.66 -19.69
N ASN A 58 -10.59 11.87 -18.92
CA ASN A 58 -9.26 11.26 -19.12
C ASN A 58 -8.67 10.81 -17.77
N TRP A 59 -8.38 9.51 -17.62
CA TRP A 59 -7.81 8.97 -16.38
C TRP A 59 -6.29 9.21 -16.23
N ARG A 60 -5.57 9.58 -17.30
CA ARG A 60 -4.13 9.91 -17.21
C ARG A 60 -3.85 11.26 -16.53
N GLU A 61 -4.87 12.09 -16.35
CA GLU A 61 -4.77 13.39 -15.65
C GLU A 61 -4.84 13.22 -14.12
N ILE A 62 -5.04 11.98 -13.66
CA ILE A 62 -5.30 11.63 -12.26
C ILE A 62 -4.12 10.81 -11.71
N PRO A 63 -3.11 11.43 -11.06
CA PRO A 63 -2.11 10.70 -10.28
C PRO A 63 -2.79 10.01 -9.10
N PHE A 64 -2.53 8.71 -8.96
CA PHE A 64 -3.09 7.88 -7.89
C PHE A 64 -2.10 7.66 -6.74
N TYR A 65 -2.64 7.52 -5.53
CA TYR A 65 -1.91 7.19 -4.32
C TYR A 65 -2.60 6.03 -3.61
N THR A 66 -1.85 4.94 -3.41
CA THR A 66 -2.32 3.70 -2.79
C THR A 66 -2.15 3.73 -1.28
N ILE A 67 -3.22 3.53 -0.53
CA ILE A 67 -3.20 3.39 0.93
C ILE A 67 -3.67 2.01 1.36
N LEU A 68 -3.14 1.50 2.47
CA LEU A 68 -3.86 0.52 3.31
C LEU A 68 -4.58 1.34 4.38
N LEU A 69 -5.92 1.33 4.41
CA LEU A 69 -6.68 2.29 5.22
C LEU A 69 -6.31 2.19 6.71
N ASP A 70 -6.28 0.96 7.25
CA ASP A 70 -5.88 0.66 8.63
C ASP A 70 -4.50 1.21 9.02
N LYS A 71 -3.59 1.37 8.06
CA LYS A 71 -2.22 1.85 8.26
C LYS A 71 -2.03 3.32 7.88
N PHE A 72 -3.07 4.01 7.41
CA PHE A 72 -2.96 5.38 6.94
C PHE A 72 -3.14 6.41 8.08
N ALA A 73 -4.34 6.57 8.63
CA ALA A 73 -4.60 7.46 9.75
C ALA A 73 -5.86 7.05 10.52
N ASP A 74 -5.79 7.06 11.84
CA ASP A 74 -6.91 6.88 12.78
C ASP A 74 -7.64 8.23 12.94
N GLY A 75 -8.97 8.24 12.72
CA GLY A 75 -9.84 9.40 12.87
C GLY A 75 -10.95 9.23 13.92
N ASP A 76 -11.40 8.02 14.20
CA ASP A 76 -12.38 7.69 15.23
C ASP A 76 -11.97 6.47 16.07
N PRO A 77 -11.15 6.66 17.13
CA PRO A 77 -10.69 5.57 18.00
C PRO A 77 -11.79 4.76 18.71
N SER A 78 -13.08 5.07 18.51
CA SER A 78 -14.21 4.27 19.00
C SER A 78 -14.58 3.09 18.11
N ASN A 79 -14.07 3.01 16.87
CA ASN A 79 -14.24 1.85 15.98
C ASN A 79 -13.08 0.82 16.04
N ASN A 80 -11.97 1.16 16.70
CA ASN A 80 -10.75 0.35 16.77
C ASN A 80 -10.95 -1.05 17.39
N ASP A 81 -11.70 -1.14 18.50
CA ASP A 81 -12.02 -2.37 19.24
C ASP A 81 -13.55 -2.58 19.27
N TYR A 82 -14.15 -2.64 18.09
CA TYR A 82 -15.59 -2.69 17.85
C TYR A 82 -16.25 -3.97 18.42
N PHE A 83 -15.59 -5.13 18.33
CA PHE A 83 -16.09 -6.39 18.88
C PHE A 83 -15.53 -6.69 20.29
N GLY A 84 -14.61 -5.88 20.82
CA GLY A 84 -14.11 -5.98 22.20
C GLY A 84 -13.16 -7.17 22.40
N SER A 85 -12.24 -7.40 21.47
CA SER A 85 -11.48 -8.64 21.33
C SER A 85 -9.96 -8.43 21.36
N MET A 86 -9.27 -9.23 22.17
CA MET A 86 -7.79 -9.21 22.30
C MET A 86 -7.01 -9.62 21.03
N PHE A 87 -7.70 -9.87 19.91
CA PHE A 87 -7.14 -10.29 18.62
C PHE A 87 -7.58 -9.37 17.48
N GLU A 88 -7.98 -8.14 17.80
CA GLU A 88 -8.60 -7.19 16.86
C GLU A 88 -7.63 -6.06 16.56
N TRP A 89 -7.44 -5.18 17.54
CA TRP A 89 -6.58 -4.00 17.46
C TRP A 89 -5.49 -4.00 18.52
N ASP A 90 -4.26 -3.70 18.09
CA ASP A 90 -3.17 -3.30 18.99
C ASP A 90 -2.14 -2.46 18.23
N TRP A 91 -2.08 -1.15 18.53
CA TRP A 91 -1.13 -0.19 17.95
C TRP A 91 0.36 -0.53 18.21
N ARG A 92 0.65 -1.51 19.07
CA ARG A 92 1.99 -2.00 19.40
C ARG A 92 2.42 -3.19 18.53
N GLU A 93 1.47 -3.88 17.89
CA GLU A 93 1.69 -5.04 17.03
C GLU A 93 1.85 -4.60 15.55
N THR A 94 2.62 -5.35 14.76
CA THR A 94 2.77 -5.05 13.32
C THR A 94 1.68 -5.71 12.45
N GLN A 95 1.05 -6.78 12.94
CA GLN A 95 0.14 -7.62 12.15
C GLN A 95 -1.35 -7.38 12.42
N LEU A 96 -1.72 -6.94 13.62
CA LEU A 96 -3.12 -6.64 13.99
C LEU A 96 -3.60 -5.31 13.38
N ARG A 97 -4.88 -4.97 13.59
CA ARG A 97 -5.40 -3.65 13.21
C ARG A 97 -4.70 -2.56 14.02
N PHE A 98 -4.43 -1.47 13.32
CA PHE A 98 -3.83 -0.26 13.88
C PHE A 98 -4.86 0.85 14.11
N GLY A 99 -6.03 0.79 13.45
CA GLY A 99 -7.15 1.71 13.67
C GLY A 99 -7.33 2.79 12.62
N GLY A 100 -6.72 2.64 11.44
CA GLY A 100 -6.87 3.62 10.37
C GLY A 100 -8.21 3.51 9.63
N ASP A 101 -8.89 4.64 9.45
CA ASP A 101 -10.31 4.69 9.05
C ASP A 101 -10.64 5.81 8.03
N LEU A 102 -11.94 5.91 7.68
CA LEU A 102 -12.42 6.86 6.67
C LEU A 102 -12.26 8.33 7.12
N LYS A 103 -12.33 8.62 8.43
CA LYS A 103 -12.22 9.98 8.97
C LYS A 103 -10.77 10.42 9.09
N GLY A 104 -9.86 9.49 9.36
CA GLY A 104 -8.42 9.72 9.30
C GLY A 104 -7.96 9.98 7.86
N LEU A 105 -8.54 9.28 6.87
CA LEU A 105 -8.33 9.61 5.44
C LEU A 105 -8.89 11.00 5.10
N GLU A 106 -10.12 11.34 5.52
CA GLU A 106 -10.70 12.68 5.34
C GLU A 106 -9.77 13.77 5.87
N ALA A 107 -9.27 13.60 7.10
CA ALA A 107 -8.32 14.49 7.79
C ALA A 107 -6.90 14.54 7.17
N ARG A 108 -6.68 13.86 6.04
CA ARG A 108 -5.42 13.82 5.28
C ARG A 108 -5.57 14.08 3.78
N LEU A 109 -6.79 14.37 3.28
CA LEU A 109 -7.02 14.69 1.86
C LEU A 109 -6.20 15.90 1.39
N ASP A 110 -6.05 16.93 2.21
CA ASP A 110 -5.31 18.15 1.87
C ASP A 110 -3.80 17.90 1.65
N TYR A 111 -3.20 16.96 2.40
CA TYR A 111 -1.80 16.52 2.22
C TYR A 111 -1.60 15.83 0.86
N LEU A 112 -2.54 14.97 0.46
CA LEU A 112 -2.55 14.30 -0.85
C LEU A 112 -2.78 15.32 -1.99
N LEU A 113 -3.76 16.21 -1.82
CA LEU A 113 -4.10 17.25 -2.79
C LEU A 113 -2.89 18.18 -3.05
N GLY A 114 -2.16 18.55 -1.98
CA GLY A 114 -0.94 19.36 -2.03
C GLY A 114 0.22 18.70 -2.79
N MET A 115 0.34 17.37 -2.74
CA MET A 115 1.28 16.59 -3.56
C MET A 115 0.83 16.43 -5.04
N GLY A 116 -0.33 16.99 -5.41
CA GLY A 116 -0.88 16.86 -6.76
C GLY A 116 -1.63 15.54 -7.02
N ILE A 117 -1.87 14.72 -5.98
CA ILE A 117 -2.68 13.50 -6.10
C ILE A 117 -4.14 13.89 -6.39
N ARG A 118 -4.79 13.13 -7.27
CA ARG A 118 -6.22 13.30 -7.59
C ARG A 118 -7.01 11.98 -7.52
N GLY A 119 -6.35 10.84 -7.46
CA GLY A 119 -6.97 9.54 -7.20
C GLY A 119 -6.50 8.92 -5.89
N VAL A 120 -7.41 8.47 -5.04
CA VAL A 120 -7.09 7.60 -3.90
C VAL A 120 -7.43 6.17 -4.29
N PHE A 121 -6.50 5.23 -4.08
CA PHE A 121 -6.77 3.80 -4.18
C PHE A 121 -6.68 3.21 -2.77
N ILE A 122 -7.82 2.75 -2.23
CA ILE A 122 -7.85 1.96 -0.99
C ILE A 122 -7.54 0.51 -1.37
N SER A 123 -6.37 0.04 -0.94
CA SER A 123 -5.93 -1.35 -0.99
C SER A 123 -6.59 -2.12 0.15
N GLY A 124 -7.12 -3.30 -0.17
CA GLY A 124 -8.01 -4.07 0.71
C GLY A 124 -9.49 -3.76 0.44
N THR A 125 -10.35 -4.76 0.57
CA THR A 125 -11.78 -4.65 0.24
C THR A 125 -12.54 -3.87 1.32
N PRO A 126 -13.64 -3.16 0.98
CA PRO A 126 -14.44 -2.38 1.93
C PRO A 126 -15.34 -3.23 2.85
N PHE A 127 -15.25 -4.55 2.73
CA PHE A 127 -16.19 -5.54 3.24
C PHE A 127 -15.70 -6.21 4.51
N LEU A 128 -16.62 -6.76 5.30
CA LEU A 128 -16.32 -7.40 6.58
C LEU A 128 -15.25 -8.49 6.47
N ASN A 129 -14.12 -8.29 7.16
CA ASN A 129 -13.02 -9.26 7.27
C ASN A 129 -12.97 -9.91 8.67
N MET A 130 -12.05 -10.87 8.91
CA MET A 130 -11.79 -11.32 10.29
C MET A 130 -11.20 -10.18 11.14
N LEU A 131 -11.35 -10.30 12.48
CA LEU A 131 -10.99 -9.25 13.44
C LEU A 131 -9.54 -8.77 13.28
N TRP A 132 -8.58 -9.70 13.17
CA TRP A 132 -7.15 -9.40 13.00
C TRP A 132 -6.71 -8.98 11.58
N GLN A 133 -7.57 -9.07 10.57
CA GLN A 133 -7.18 -8.89 9.16
C GLN A 133 -7.09 -7.42 8.75
N ALA A 134 -6.05 -6.75 9.23
CA ALA A 134 -5.70 -5.37 8.89
C ALA A 134 -5.49 -5.11 7.38
N ASP A 135 -5.21 -6.14 6.58
CA ASP A 135 -5.06 -6.03 5.13
C ASP A 135 -6.38 -6.10 4.35
N SER A 136 -7.48 -6.50 5.01
CA SER A 136 -8.86 -6.44 4.52
C SER A 136 -9.12 -7.17 3.17
N TYR A 137 -8.27 -8.13 2.80
CA TYR A 137 -8.32 -8.82 1.51
C TYR A 137 -9.23 -10.06 1.44
N SER A 138 -9.84 -10.45 2.55
CA SER A 138 -10.42 -11.77 2.79
C SER A 138 -11.89 -11.68 3.23
N PRO A 139 -12.78 -11.11 2.39
CA PRO A 139 -14.13 -10.75 2.81
C PRO A 139 -14.99 -11.96 3.18
N LEU A 140 -15.77 -11.80 4.25
CA LEU A 140 -16.73 -12.78 4.75
C LEU A 140 -18.13 -12.57 4.18
N ASP A 141 -18.44 -11.36 3.71
CA ASP A 141 -19.72 -10.98 3.10
C ASP A 141 -19.50 -9.76 2.20
N GLN A 142 -19.74 -9.89 0.89
CA GLN A 142 -19.54 -8.81 -0.09
C GLN A 142 -20.69 -7.78 -0.15
N THR A 143 -21.62 -7.84 0.81
CA THR A 143 -22.74 -6.90 0.96
C THR A 143 -22.68 -6.10 2.26
N LEU A 144 -21.73 -6.42 3.15
CA LEU A 144 -21.64 -5.90 4.51
C LEU A 144 -20.27 -5.24 4.72
N LEU A 145 -20.28 -3.95 5.05
CA LEU A 145 -19.05 -3.15 5.21
C LEU A 145 -18.31 -3.48 6.51
N ASP A 146 -16.99 -3.31 6.51
CA ASP A 146 -16.16 -3.53 7.69
C ASP A 146 -16.34 -2.40 8.72
N PRO A 147 -16.82 -2.69 9.95
CA PRO A 147 -17.20 -1.64 10.91
C PRO A 147 -16.01 -0.85 11.47
N HIS A 148 -14.77 -1.37 11.37
CA HIS A 148 -13.57 -0.66 11.80
C HIS A 148 -13.21 0.51 10.88
N TRP A 149 -13.78 0.57 9.66
CA TRP A 149 -13.53 1.68 8.73
C TRP A 149 -14.61 2.77 8.86
N GLY A 150 -15.86 2.38 9.20
CA GLY A 150 -16.98 3.28 9.44
C GLY A 150 -18.31 2.76 8.90
N THR A 151 -19.36 3.56 9.03
CA THR A 151 -20.71 3.23 8.52
C THR A 151 -20.88 3.60 7.04
N ILE A 152 -21.98 3.16 6.43
CA ILE A 152 -22.42 3.62 5.10
C ILE A 152 -22.53 5.16 5.04
N ALA A 153 -22.86 5.82 6.16
CA ALA A 153 -22.91 7.28 6.22
C ALA A 153 -21.52 7.92 6.18
N ASP A 154 -20.54 7.35 6.89
CA ASP A 154 -19.14 7.83 6.87
C ASP A 154 -18.51 7.64 5.48
N TRP A 155 -18.75 6.49 4.82
CA TRP A 155 -18.33 6.24 3.43
C TRP A 155 -18.90 7.29 2.47
N ARG A 156 -20.21 7.56 2.54
CA ARG A 156 -20.87 8.56 1.70
C ARG A 156 -20.34 9.96 1.99
N HIS A 157 -20.06 10.30 3.25
CA HIS A 157 -19.47 11.58 3.63
C HIS A 157 -18.06 11.75 3.04
N LEU A 158 -17.16 10.79 3.25
CA LEU A 158 -15.80 10.80 2.67
C LEU A 158 -15.83 10.94 1.15
N ILE A 159 -16.67 10.15 0.46
CA ILE A 159 -16.74 10.15 -1.00
C ILE A 159 -17.22 11.51 -1.52
N ASN A 160 -18.22 12.14 -0.88
CA ASN A 160 -18.59 13.53 -1.18
C ASN A 160 -17.42 14.51 -0.94
N GLU A 161 -16.64 14.36 0.13
CA GLU A 161 -15.49 15.23 0.42
C GLU A 161 -14.31 15.04 -0.55
N ILE A 162 -14.11 13.83 -1.08
CA ILE A 162 -13.21 13.52 -2.19
C ILE A 162 -13.69 14.24 -3.47
N HIS A 163 -14.96 14.08 -3.83
CA HIS A 163 -15.56 14.73 -5.01
C HIS A 163 -15.59 16.26 -4.92
N ASN A 164 -15.83 16.82 -3.73
CA ASN A 164 -15.79 18.27 -3.45
C ASN A 164 -14.40 18.88 -3.71
N ARG A 165 -13.33 18.08 -3.61
CA ARG A 165 -11.94 18.48 -3.93
C ARG A 165 -11.54 18.22 -5.39
N GLY A 166 -12.44 17.71 -6.23
CA GLY A 166 -12.12 17.27 -7.59
C GLY A 166 -11.20 16.05 -7.63
N MET A 167 -11.30 15.20 -6.61
CA MET A 167 -10.58 13.93 -6.50
C MET A 167 -11.54 12.76 -6.77
N TYR A 168 -11.00 11.57 -6.98
CA TYR A 168 -11.74 10.34 -7.30
C TYR A 168 -11.33 9.19 -6.39
N LEU A 169 -12.25 8.26 -6.10
CA LEU A 169 -11.98 7.08 -5.28
C LEU A 169 -11.99 5.78 -6.10
N MET A 170 -10.92 4.99 -5.94
CA MET A 170 -10.79 3.61 -6.38
C MET A 170 -10.84 2.68 -5.17
N VAL A 171 -11.67 1.64 -5.26
CA VAL A 171 -11.91 0.65 -4.19
C VAL A 171 -11.48 -0.75 -4.66
N ASP A 172 -10.89 -1.53 -3.77
CA ASP A 172 -10.49 -2.91 -4.04
C ASP A 172 -11.66 -3.90 -4.01
N PHE A 173 -11.64 -4.89 -4.89
CA PHE A 173 -12.64 -5.95 -5.00
C PHE A 173 -11.97 -7.31 -5.23
N THR A 174 -12.32 -8.31 -4.42
CA THR A 174 -12.17 -9.71 -4.82
C THR A 174 -13.37 -10.13 -5.66
N VAL A 175 -13.14 -10.93 -6.70
CA VAL A 175 -14.24 -11.54 -7.51
C VAL A 175 -14.32 -13.05 -7.27
N GLY A 176 -13.17 -13.72 -7.26
CA GLY A 176 -13.08 -15.18 -7.14
C GLY A 176 -12.60 -15.70 -5.78
N THR A 177 -12.40 -14.82 -4.80
CA THR A 177 -11.84 -15.15 -3.47
C THR A 177 -12.65 -14.53 -2.33
N LEU A 178 -12.83 -15.31 -1.26
CA LEU A 178 -13.40 -14.88 0.03
C LEU A 178 -12.40 -15.18 1.16
N GLY A 179 -12.83 -15.06 2.42
CA GLY A 179 -12.02 -15.42 3.61
C GLY A 179 -11.78 -16.92 3.80
N ASP A 180 -11.69 -17.35 5.07
CA ASP A 180 -11.27 -18.71 5.45
C ASP A 180 -12.35 -19.46 6.26
N LEU A 181 -13.47 -19.77 5.61
CA LEU A 181 -14.59 -20.53 6.19
C LEU A 181 -14.71 -21.96 5.61
N VAL A 182 -14.14 -22.26 4.44
CA VAL A 182 -14.17 -23.60 3.81
C VAL A 182 -12.86 -24.36 4.03
N GLY A 183 -12.96 -25.64 4.34
CA GLY A 183 -11.84 -26.58 4.36
C GLY A 183 -12.19 -27.88 3.64
N PHE A 184 -11.21 -28.75 3.43
CA PHE A 184 -11.39 -30.06 2.81
C PHE A 184 -11.34 -31.18 3.86
N ASP A 185 -12.17 -32.21 3.72
CA ASP A 185 -12.19 -33.33 4.68
C ASP A 185 -10.84 -34.06 4.70
N GLY A 186 -10.44 -34.53 5.89
CA GLY A 186 -9.09 -35.04 6.16
C GLY A 186 -7.99 -33.97 6.22
N PHE A 187 -8.20 -32.76 5.67
CA PHE A 187 -7.18 -31.72 5.48
C PHE A 187 -7.37 -30.46 6.36
N LEU A 188 -8.29 -30.46 7.33
CA LEU A 188 -8.56 -29.30 8.20
C LEU A 188 -7.37 -28.74 8.99
N ASN A 189 -6.25 -29.48 9.10
CA ASN A 189 -5.03 -29.06 9.80
C ASN A 189 -3.77 -29.06 8.91
N THR A 190 -3.90 -29.31 7.60
CA THR A 190 -2.79 -29.51 6.65
C THR A 190 -3.28 -29.25 5.23
N SER A 191 -2.61 -28.41 4.45
CA SER A 191 -3.01 -28.10 3.06
C SER A 191 -3.31 -29.34 2.23
N ALA A 192 -4.46 -29.33 1.55
CA ALA A 192 -4.91 -30.40 0.66
C ALA A 192 -4.12 -30.37 -0.66
N PRO A 193 -3.66 -31.52 -1.18
CA PRO A 193 -2.92 -31.56 -2.44
C PRO A 193 -3.83 -31.18 -3.62
N PHE A 194 -3.29 -30.45 -4.60
CA PHE A 194 -4.03 -30.13 -5.82
C PHE A 194 -4.46 -31.40 -6.58
N THR A 195 -5.75 -31.52 -6.91
CA THR A 195 -6.30 -32.63 -7.71
C THR A 195 -7.46 -32.19 -8.58
N LEU A 196 -7.49 -32.67 -9.83
CA LEU A 196 -8.59 -32.42 -10.77
C LEU A 196 -9.88 -33.22 -10.47
N ASP A 197 -9.82 -34.15 -9.52
CA ASP A 197 -10.98 -34.95 -9.08
C ASP A 197 -11.82 -34.27 -7.98
N GLU A 198 -11.33 -33.13 -7.44
CA GLU A 198 -11.87 -32.38 -6.29
C GLU A 198 -11.87 -33.16 -4.95
N HIS A 199 -12.01 -32.43 -3.82
CA HIS A 199 -12.09 -32.98 -2.45
C HIS A 199 -13.42 -32.60 -1.81
N ASP A 200 -14.02 -33.49 -1.01
CA ASP A 200 -15.19 -33.16 -0.19
C ASP A 200 -14.90 -31.94 0.71
N ALA A 201 -15.61 -30.84 0.50
CA ALA A 201 -15.48 -29.63 1.32
C ALA A 201 -16.42 -29.62 2.54
N VAL A 202 -16.02 -28.88 3.57
CA VAL A 202 -16.69 -28.73 4.87
C VAL A 202 -16.51 -27.32 5.44
N TRP A 203 -17.41 -26.88 6.32
CA TRP A 203 -17.31 -25.59 7.02
C TRP A 203 -16.33 -25.66 8.21
N LYS A 204 -15.37 -24.73 8.29
CA LYS A 204 -14.36 -24.61 9.37
C LYS A 204 -14.92 -24.09 10.69
N LYS A 205 -16.00 -23.29 10.65
CA LYS A 205 -16.70 -22.69 11.80
C LYS A 205 -15.75 -22.02 12.83
N PRO A 206 -14.96 -21.00 12.43
CA PRO A 206 -13.98 -20.36 13.30
C PRO A 206 -14.63 -19.65 14.51
N ARG A 207 -13.99 -19.79 15.68
CA ARG A 207 -14.53 -19.37 16.99
C ARG A 207 -14.71 -17.85 17.16
N TYR A 208 -13.92 -17.04 16.46
CA TYR A 208 -13.82 -15.59 16.64
C TYR A 208 -14.24 -14.81 15.38
N ALA A 209 -15.13 -15.38 14.56
CA ALA A 209 -15.68 -14.66 13.43
C ALA A 209 -16.55 -13.48 13.91
N PRO A 210 -16.48 -12.31 13.24
CA PRO A 210 -17.35 -11.18 13.54
C PRO A 210 -18.82 -11.60 13.42
N TRP A 211 -19.66 -11.08 14.33
CA TRP A 211 -21.10 -11.38 14.44
C TRP A 211 -21.52 -12.87 14.43
N GLY A 212 -20.58 -13.81 14.58
CA GLY A 212 -20.83 -15.25 14.51
C GLY A 212 -20.88 -15.84 13.09
N PHE A 213 -20.22 -15.22 12.09
CA PHE A 213 -20.11 -15.73 10.72
C PHE A 213 -19.34 -17.08 10.65
N ASP A 214 -20.05 -18.19 10.83
CA ASP A 214 -19.48 -19.55 10.86
C ASP A 214 -19.50 -20.28 9.49
N GLU A 215 -20.24 -19.73 8.52
CA GLU A 215 -20.41 -20.20 7.14
C GLU A 215 -20.79 -18.98 6.28
N TYR A 216 -20.42 -18.94 5.00
CA TYR A 216 -21.00 -17.95 4.07
C TYR A 216 -22.49 -18.24 3.92
N LYS A 217 -23.35 -17.21 3.99
CA LYS A 217 -24.81 -17.41 3.92
C LYS A 217 -25.31 -17.41 2.47
N ASP A 218 -24.73 -16.55 1.62
CA ASP A 218 -25.09 -16.40 0.20
C ASP A 218 -24.50 -17.47 -0.74
N PHE A 219 -23.58 -18.31 -0.25
CA PHE A 219 -22.86 -19.33 -1.03
C PHE A 219 -22.87 -20.68 -0.30
N GLN A 220 -22.98 -21.79 -1.04
CA GLN A 220 -23.20 -23.11 -0.49
C GLN A 220 -22.16 -24.14 -0.95
N ILE A 221 -21.71 -24.97 -0.01
CA ILE A 221 -20.93 -26.18 -0.27
C ILE A 221 -21.88 -27.30 -0.72
N ASN A 222 -21.55 -27.98 -1.82
CA ASN A 222 -22.27 -29.17 -2.28
C ASN A 222 -21.30 -30.16 -2.94
N ASN A 223 -21.06 -31.30 -2.29
CA ASN A 223 -20.09 -32.32 -2.71
C ASN A 223 -20.73 -33.40 -3.62
N ALA A 224 -21.87 -33.09 -4.25
CA ALA A 224 -22.42 -33.91 -5.32
C ALA A 224 -21.63 -33.66 -6.63
N HIS A 225 -21.06 -34.70 -7.23
CA HIS A 225 -20.38 -34.58 -8.53
C HIS A 225 -21.37 -34.55 -9.69
N ASN A 226 -21.16 -33.63 -10.63
CA ASN A 226 -21.96 -33.44 -11.83
C ASN A 226 -21.09 -33.64 -13.08
N ASP A 227 -21.20 -34.82 -13.69
CA ASP A 227 -20.49 -35.21 -14.91
C ASP A 227 -20.79 -34.30 -16.12
N SER A 228 -21.90 -33.55 -16.08
CA SER A 228 -22.31 -32.61 -17.14
C SER A 228 -21.83 -31.17 -16.91
N CYS A 229 -21.19 -30.88 -15.77
CA CYS A 229 -20.46 -29.64 -15.58
C CYS A 229 -19.36 -29.50 -16.65
N VAL A 230 -19.18 -28.30 -17.21
CA VAL A 230 -18.18 -28.00 -18.24
C VAL A 230 -17.20 -26.97 -17.67
N LEU A 231 -15.90 -27.27 -17.72
CA LEU A 231 -14.86 -26.37 -17.23
C LEU A 231 -14.59 -25.22 -18.23
N PRO A 232 -14.21 -24.02 -17.77
CA PRO A 232 -13.94 -22.86 -18.63
C PRO A 232 -12.65 -23.03 -19.47
N PRO A 233 -12.45 -22.20 -20.52
CA PRO A 233 -11.21 -22.22 -21.28
C PRO A 233 -10.05 -21.64 -20.46
N PHE A 234 -9.10 -22.51 -20.09
CA PHE A 234 -7.86 -22.14 -19.42
C PHE A 234 -6.76 -21.72 -20.40
N TRP A 235 -5.78 -20.97 -19.91
CA TRP A 235 -4.72 -20.36 -20.71
C TRP A 235 -3.33 -20.63 -20.14
N SER A 236 -2.36 -20.74 -21.04
CA SER A 236 -0.93 -20.90 -20.76
C SER A 236 -0.21 -19.55 -20.77
N ASN A 237 0.94 -19.45 -20.11
CA ASN A 237 1.75 -18.23 -20.01
C ASN A 237 2.21 -17.67 -21.37
N ASP A 238 2.23 -18.48 -22.42
CA ASP A 238 2.53 -18.11 -23.80
C ASP A 238 1.33 -17.51 -24.58
N GLY A 239 0.16 -17.37 -23.92
CA GLY A 239 -1.06 -16.86 -24.52
C GLY A 239 -1.83 -17.86 -25.38
N THR A 240 -1.49 -19.16 -25.31
CA THR A 240 -2.25 -20.25 -25.94
C THR A 240 -3.26 -20.87 -24.98
N GLN A 241 -4.28 -21.56 -25.51
CA GLN A 241 -5.25 -22.29 -24.69
C GLN A 241 -4.60 -23.52 -24.05
N ALA A 242 -4.71 -23.65 -22.72
CA ALA A 242 -4.12 -24.75 -21.96
C ALA A 242 -4.93 -26.04 -22.11
N ASN A 243 -4.24 -27.17 -22.31
CA ASN A 243 -4.83 -28.50 -22.22
C ASN A 243 -4.60 -29.07 -20.82
N ILE A 244 -5.60 -28.94 -19.95
CA ILE A 244 -5.55 -29.38 -18.55
C ILE A 244 -5.93 -30.86 -18.35
N GLY A 245 -6.24 -31.60 -19.42
CA GLY A 245 -6.59 -33.03 -19.37
C GLY A 245 -8.04 -33.35 -18.94
N LYS A 246 -8.74 -32.43 -18.24
CA LYS A 246 -10.17 -32.52 -17.89
C LYS A 246 -10.95 -31.38 -18.56
N THR A 247 -12.14 -31.67 -19.09
CA THR A 247 -13.04 -30.67 -19.72
C THR A 247 -14.46 -30.71 -19.19
N THR A 248 -14.85 -31.79 -18.51
CA THR A 248 -16.16 -32.00 -17.91
C THR A 248 -16.04 -32.72 -16.57
N GLY A 249 -17.07 -32.60 -15.73
CA GLY A 249 -17.11 -33.12 -14.37
C GLY A 249 -16.59 -32.12 -13.34
N CYS A 250 -17.48 -31.64 -12.47
CA CYS A 250 -17.12 -30.87 -11.27
C CYS A 250 -18.16 -31.07 -10.17
N MET A 251 -17.84 -30.68 -8.94
CA MET A 251 -18.80 -30.63 -7.83
C MET A 251 -19.85 -29.53 -8.05
N GLU A 252 -21.10 -29.77 -7.64
CA GLU A 252 -22.23 -28.81 -7.71
C GLU A 252 -22.14 -27.67 -6.68
N SER A 253 -20.95 -27.44 -6.14
CA SER A 253 -20.59 -26.45 -5.13
C SER A 253 -20.41 -25.05 -5.73
N ASP A 254 -20.80 -24.01 -4.99
CA ASP A 254 -20.47 -22.61 -5.32
C ASP A 254 -18.96 -22.31 -5.18
N PHE A 255 -18.22 -23.18 -4.49
CA PHE A 255 -16.76 -23.17 -4.34
C PHE A 255 -16.10 -24.19 -5.25
N ASP A 256 -14.94 -23.84 -5.80
CA ASP A 256 -14.01 -24.74 -6.49
C ASP A 256 -13.25 -25.58 -5.44
N GLN A 257 -13.25 -26.91 -5.59
CA GLN A 257 -12.82 -27.84 -4.54
C GLN A 257 -11.50 -28.58 -4.87
N TYR A 258 -10.65 -28.01 -5.72
CA TYR A 258 -9.48 -28.68 -6.29
C TYR A 258 -8.25 -28.79 -5.35
N GLY A 259 -8.36 -28.35 -4.10
CA GLY A 259 -7.27 -28.36 -3.10
C GLY A 259 -6.56 -27.01 -2.93
N ASP A 260 -5.49 -27.00 -2.15
CA ASP A 260 -4.71 -25.80 -1.82
C ASP A 260 -3.55 -25.54 -2.79
N MET A 261 -3.13 -24.28 -2.91
CA MET A 261 -1.91 -23.88 -3.59
C MET A 261 -1.16 -22.80 -2.79
N GLU A 262 0.17 -22.87 -2.74
CA GLU A 262 1.00 -21.85 -2.10
C GLU A 262 0.89 -20.48 -2.80
N ALA A 263 0.98 -19.39 -2.04
CA ALA A 263 1.00 -18.03 -2.58
C ALA A 263 2.17 -17.79 -3.55
N PHE A 264 3.29 -18.47 -3.32
CA PHE A 264 4.55 -18.30 -4.05
C PHE A 264 4.83 -19.52 -4.94
N GLY A 265 6.05 -19.66 -5.45
CA GLY A 265 6.42 -20.77 -6.34
C GLY A 265 5.91 -20.62 -7.79
N VAL A 266 6.41 -21.51 -8.66
CA VAL A 266 6.13 -21.49 -10.11
C VAL A 266 5.10 -22.56 -10.44
N HIS A 267 3.82 -22.18 -10.35
CA HIS A 267 2.67 -23.02 -10.69
C HIS A 267 1.96 -22.44 -11.91
N PRO A 268 1.40 -23.28 -12.82
CA PRO A 268 0.61 -22.79 -13.95
C PRO A 268 -0.57 -21.94 -13.48
N ASP A 269 -0.80 -20.79 -14.12
CA ASP A 269 -1.84 -19.85 -13.68
C ASP A 269 -3.25 -20.47 -13.62
N TRP A 270 -3.55 -21.42 -14.52
CA TRP A 270 -4.82 -22.17 -14.50
C TRP A 270 -5.03 -23.02 -13.23
N GLN A 271 -3.96 -23.45 -12.55
CA GLN A 271 -4.09 -24.15 -11.26
C GLN A 271 -4.40 -23.15 -10.15
N ARG A 272 -3.80 -21.95 -10.20
CA ARG A 272 -4.12 -20.83 -9.29
C ARG A 272 -5.58 -20.37 -9.47
N GLN A 273 -6.11 -20.44 -10.69
CA GLN A 273 -7.52 -20.20 -11.00
C GLN A 273 -8.51 -21.26 -10.46
N LEU A 274 -8.05 -22.36 -9.87
CA LEU A 274 -8.92 -23.45 -9.36
C LEU A 274 -8.67 -23.81 -7.89
N SER A 275 -7.61 -23.30 -7.28
CA SER A 275 -7.16 -23.73 -5.94
C SER A 275 -7.47 -22.72 -4.85
N LYS A 276 -7.60 -23.20 -3.61
CA LYS A 276 -7.66 -22.35 -2.41
C LYS A 276 -6.30 -21.66 -2.22
N PHE A 277 -6.30 -20.33 -2.16
CA PHE A 277 -5.06 -19.55 -2.14
C PHE A 277 -4.44 -19.57 -0.74
N ALA A 278 -3.21 -20.11 -0.65
CA ALA A 278 -2.36 -20.20 0.53
C ALA A 278 -3.04 -20.76 1.80
N SER A 279 -4.06 -21.60 1.64
CA SER A 279 -4.92 -22.11 2.71
C SER A 279 -5.66 -21.04 3.54
N VAL A 280 -5.71 -19.79 3.07
CA VAL A 280 -6.31 -18.63 3.79
C VAL A 280 -7.38 -17.86 3.02
N GLN A 281 -7.60 -18.15 1.73
CA GLN A 281 -8.69 -17.55 0.95
C GLN A 281 -9.45 -18.58 0.13
N ASP A 282 -10.74 -18.72 0.41
CA ASP A 282 -11.67 -19.65 -0.22
C ASP A 282 -11.92 -19.28 -1.69
N ARG A 283 -11.89 -20.30 -2.56
CA ARG A 283 -12.00 -20.14 -4.02
C ARG A 283 -13.46 -20.29 -4.47
N LEU A 284 -14.09 -19.20 -4.88
CA LEU A 284 -15.40 -19.24 -5.53
C LEU A 284 -15.28 -19.82 -6.95
N ARG A 285 -16.26 -20.63 -7.34
CA ARG A 285 -16.43 -21.15 -8.70
C ARG A 285 -17.05 -20.06 -9.59
N GLU A 286 -16.38 -18.93 -9.78
CA GLU A 286 -17.01 -17.76 -10.43
C GLU A 286 -17.42 -17.98 -11.90
N TRP A 287 -16.88 -19.02 -12.54
CA TRP A 287 -17.27 -19.48 -13.86
C TRP A 287 -18.62 -20.24 -13.89
N ASN A 288 -19.21 -20.55 -12.73
CA ASN A 288 -20.60 -20.99 -12.61
C ASN A 288 -21.55 -19.78 -12.78
N PRO A 289 -22.47 -19.78 -13.77
CA PRO A 289 -23.36 -18.63 -14.01
C PRO A 289 -24.22 -18.18 -12.82
N SER A 290 -24.55 -19.09 -11.89
CA SER A 290 -25.30 -18.74 -10.67
C SER A 290 -24.44 -18.04 -9.62
N VAL A 291 -23.15 -18.38 -9.53
CA VAL A 291 -22.17 -17.67 -8.68
C VAL A 291 -21.90 -16.30 -9.28
N LEU A 292 -21.63 -16.24 -10.59
CA LEU A 292 -21.33 -15.02 -11.32
C LEU A 292 -22.46 -13.98 -11.22
N ALA A 293 -23.72 -14.40 -11.37
CA ALA A 293 -24.87 -13.51 -11.26
C ALA A 293 -25.01 -12.85 -9.87
N ARG A 294 -24.60 -13.55 -8.79
CA ARG A 294 -24.55 -12.98 -7.43
C ARG A 294 -23.44 -11.94 -7.31
N LEU A 295 -22.23 -12.26 -7.77
CA LEU A 295 -21.08 -11.36 -7.79
C LEU A 295 -21.33 -10.09 -8.63
N GLU A 296 -22.05 -10.20 -9.76
CA GLU A 296 -22.49 -9.06 -10.56
C GLU A 296 -23.48 -8.16 -9.80
N ASN A 297 -24.42 -8.75 -9.05
CA ASN A 297 -25.37 -7.98 -8.24
C ASN A 297 -24.67 -7.26 -7.07
N PHE A 298 -23.74 -7.95 -6.39
CA PHE A 298 -22.97 -7.40 -5.27
C PHE A 298 -22.13 -6.18 -5.69
N ALA A 299 -21.44 -6.27 -6.85
CA ALA A 299 -20.76 -5.13 -7.45
C ALA A 299 -21.72 -3.97 -7.75
N CYS A 300 -22.90 -4.27 -8.30
CA CYS A 300 -23.86 -3.24 -8.68
C CYS A 300 -24.52 -2.54 -7.47
N ILE A 301 -24.83 -3.25 -6.38
CA ILE A 301 -25.32 -2.61 -5.14
C ILE A 301 -24.22 -1.76 -4.49
N ALA A 302 -22.95 -2.21 -4.47
CA ALA A 302 -21.85 -1.42 -3.90
C ALA A 302 -21.62 -0.10 -4.66
N ILE A 303 -21.55 -0.15 -6.00
CA ILE A 303 -21.44 1.06 -6.84
C ILE A 303 -22.66 1.99 -6.61
N THR A 304 -23.87 1.42 -6.53
CA THR A 304 -25.11 2.19 -6.35
C THR A 304 -25.22 2.82 -4.96
N ALA A 305 -24.72 2.14 -3.92
CA ALA A 305 -24.83 2.60 -2.54
C ALA A 305 -23.81 3.69 -2.18
N LEU A 306 -22.59 3.64 -2.76
CA LEU A 306 -21.44 4.40 -2.28
C LEU A 306 -20.90 5.47 -3.25
N ASP A 307 -21.13 5.36 -4.57
CA ASP A 307 -20.69 6.34 -5.60
C ASP A 307 -19.16 6.47 -5.82
N PHE A 308 -18.36 5.46 -5.45
CA PHE A 308 -16.94 5.39 -5.86
C PHE A 308 -16.77 5.31 -7.39
N ASP A 309 -15.61 5.70 -7.90
CA ASP A 309 -15.41 6.07 -9.31
C ASP A 309 -14.67 5.04 -10.16
N ALA A 310 -13.92 4.15 -9.50
CA ALA A 310 -13.13 3.11 -10.13
C ALA A 310 -13.01 1.86 -9.23
N ILE A 311 -12.61 0.74 -9.82
CA ILE A 311 -12.32 -0.52 -9.13
C ILE A 311 -10.88 -0.95 -9.41
N ARG A 312 -10.21 -1.50 -8.40
CA ARG A 312 -9.06 -2.41 -8.57
C ARG A 312 -9.54 -3.82 -8.25
N ILE A 313 -9.21 -4.78 -9.11
CA ILE A 313 -9.52 -6.19 -8.89
C ILE A 313 -8.29 -6.90 -8.33
N ASP A 314 -8.43 -7.40 -7.11
CA ASP A 314 -7.46 -8.24 -6.44
C ASP A 314 -7.26 -9.58 -7.16
N LYS A 315 -6.00 -10.03 -7.27
CA LYS A 315 -5.63 -11.33 -7.84
C LYS A 315 -6.30 -11.60 -9.19
N ALA A 316 -6.41 -10.60 -10.06
CA ALA A 316 -7.25 -10.67 -11.26
C ALA A 316 -6.87 -11.81 -12.22
N THR A 317 -5.60 -12.23 -12.27
CA THR A 317 -5.13 -13.41 -13.02
C THR A 317 -5.59 -14.76 -12.44
N GLN A 318 -6.00 -14.79 -11.18
CA GLN A 318 -6.57 -15.96 -10.50
C GLN A 318 -8.09 -16.07 -10.72
N VAL A 319 -8.72 -15.06 -11.31
CA VAL A 319 -10.11 -15.13 -11.79
C VAL A 319 -10.10 -15.67 -13.22
N THR A 320 -11.07 -16.51 -13.61
CA THR A 320 -11.16 -16.98 -15.00
C THR A 320 -11.54 -15.83 -15.94
N VAL A 321 -10.76 -15.65 -17.02
CA VAL A 321 -10.73 -14.41 -17.80
C VAL A 321 -12.07 -14.02 -18.44
N ASP A 322 -12.89 -14.99 -18.84
CA ASP A 322 -14.19 -14.74 -19.46
C ASP A 322 -15.27 -14.39 -18.42
N ALA A 323 -15.25 -15.02 -17.24
CA ALA A 323 -16.12 -14.65 -16.12
C ALA A 323 -15.79 -13.24 -15.61
N LEU A 324 -14.49 -12.92 -15.51
CA LEU A 324 -14.01 -11.57 -15.19
C LEU A 324 -14.44 -10.54 -16.25
N ALA A 325 -14.38 -10.88 -17.55
CA ALA A 325 -14.84 -10.01 -18.63
C ALA A 325 -16.35 -9.77 -18.60
N GLN A 326 -17.15 -10.75 -18.18
CA GLN A 326 -18.58 -10.58 -17.97
C GLN A 326 -18.87 -9.73 -16.72
N TRP A 327 -18.24 -10.02 -15.58
CA TRP A 327 -18.38 -9.26 -14.33
C TRP A 327 -18.05 -7.78 -14.53
N SER A 328 -16.87 -7.48 -15.12
CA SER A 328 -16.43 -6.12 -15.39
C SER A 328 -17.32 -5.41 -16.42
N ALA A 329 -17.91 -6.13 -17.39
CA ALA A 329 -18.90 -5.55 -18.29
C ALA A 329 -20.22 -5.21 -17.55
N SER A 330 -20.66 -6.06 -16.63
CA SER A 330 -21.86 -5.84 -15.81
C SER A 330 -21.69 -4.69 -14.82
N ALA A 331 -20.54 -4.60 -14.15
CA ALA A 331 -20.16 -3.49 -13.27
C ALA A 331 -20.13 -2.15 -14.03
N ARG A 332 -19.45 -2.07 -15.20
CA ARG A 332 -19.48 -0.86 -16.06
C ARG A 332 -20.90 -0.54 -16.56
N ALA A 333 -21.72 -1.55 -16.85
CA ALA A 333 -23.12 -1.36 -17.23
C ALA A 333 -24.02 -0.92 -16.06
N CYS A 334 -23.65 -1.22 -14.81
CA CYS A 334 -24.29 -0.66 -13.62
C CYS A 334 -23.91 0.82 -13.46
N ALA A 335 -22.62 1.13 -13.45
CA ALA A 335 -22.08 2.49 -13.36
C ALA A 335 -22.65 3.43 -14.45
N ALA A 336 -22.76 2.96 -15.69
CA ALA A 336 -23.36 3.73 -16.79
C ALA A 336 -24.84 4.09 -16.56
N LYS A 337 -25.63 3.27 -15.85
CA LYS A 337 -27.04 3.58 -15.47
C LYS A 337 -27.13 4.67 -14.39
N LEU A 338 -26.01 5.05 -13.79
CA LEU A 338 -25.88 6.11 -12.77
C LEU A 338 -25.24 7.40 -13.35
N GLY A 339 -24.70 7.34 -14.57
CA GLY A 339 -24.05 8.47 -15.25
C GLY A 339 -22.52 8.39 -15.29
N LYS A 340 -21.90 7.36 -14.68
CA LYS A 340 -20.46 7.09 -14.79
C LYS A 340 -20.15 6.37 -16.11
N THR A 341 -19.96 7.15 -17.18
CA THR A 341 -19.76 6.65 -18.57
C THR A 341 -18.30 6.52 -19.00
N ASN A 342 -17.35 6.63 -18.07
CA ASN A 342 -15.93 6.28 -18.27
C ASN A 342 -15.40 5.54 -17.02
N PHE A 343 -16.16 4.56 -16.53
CA PHE A 343 -15.90 3.85 -15.27
C PHE A 343 -14.71 2.90 -15.41
N PHE A 344 -13.67 3.14 -14.63
CA PHE A 344 -12.37 2.47 -14.76
C PHE A 344 -12.28 1.23 -13.88
N ILE A 345 -11.99 0.08 -14.49
CA ILE A 345 -11.75 -1.18 -13.77
C ILE A 345 -10.34 -1.67 -14.10
N SER A 346 -9.43 -1.45 -13.15
CA SER A 346 -8.06 -1.97 -13.19
C SER A 346 -7.97 -3.33 -12.48
N GLY A 347 -6.87 -4.06 -12.65
CA GLY A 347 -6.66 -5.31 -11.92
C GLY A 347 -5.19 -5.61 -11.61
N GLU A 348 -4.97 -6.54 -10.70
CA GLU A 348 -3.66 -7.08 -10.38
C GLU A 348 -3.24 -8.15 -11.41
N VAL A 349 -2.19 -7.89 -12.18
CA VAL A 349 -1.64 -8.85 -13.14
C VAL A 349 -0.16 -9.09 -12.84
N THR A 350 0.10 -10.15 -12.09
CA THR A 350 1.45 -10.58 -11.67
C THR A 350 2.20 -11.37 -12.74
N GLY A 351 1.48 -11.96 -13.70
CA GLY A 351 2.05 -12.75 -14.80
C GLY A 351 2.92 -11.94 -15.79
N GLY A 352 3.44 -12.61 -16.82
CA GLY A 352 4.12 -11.95 -17.94
C GLY A 352 3.13 -11.26 -18.88
N ASP A 353 3.57 -10.21 -19.57
CA ASP A 353 2.73 -9.39 -20.46
C ASP A 353 1.95 -10.21 -21.51
N THR A 354 2.52 -11.29 -22.06
CA THR A 354 1.79 -12.16 -23.01
C THR A 354 0.58 -12.87 -22.41
N PHE A 355 0.59 -13.17 -21.10
CA PHE A 355 -0.58 -13.69 -20.38
C PHE A 355 -1.51 -12.55 -19.96
N GLY A 356 -0.95 -11.42 -19.50
CA GLY A 356 -1.72 -10.21 -19.16
C GLY A 356 -2.53 -9.66 -20.34
N ALA A 357 -2.00 -9.76 -21.56
CA ALA A 357 -2.67 -9.41 -22.81
C ALA A 357 -4.02 -10.11 -23.01
N LEU A 358 -4.26 -11.27 -22.37
CA LEU A 358 -5.57 -11.95 -22.40
C LEU A 358 -6.64 -11.19 -21.59
N TYR A 359 -6.24 -10.42 -20.59
CA TYR A 359 -7.10 -9.72 -19.62
C TYR A 359 -7.36 -8.25 -19.99
N TYR A 360 -6.43 -7.59 -20.66
CA TYR A 360 -6.60 -6.18 -21.02
C TYR A 360 -7.61 -6.01 -22.15
N GLY A 361 -8.58 -5.12 -21.94
CA GLY A 361 -9.71 -4.88 -22.83
C GLY A 361 -10.42 -6.17 -23.26
N ARG A 362 -10.67 -6.30 -24.56
CA ARG A 362 -11.24 -7.50 -25.19
C ARG A 362 -10.24 -8.67 -25.30
N GLY A 363 -8.99 -8.47 -24.86
CA GLY A 363 -7.92 -9.46 -24.84
C GLY A 363 -7.26 -9.69 -26.20
N ARG A 364 -6.00 -10.16 -26.21
CA ARG A 364 -5.29 -10.63 -27.41
C ARG A 364 -4.45 -11.87 -27.12
N THR A 365 -4.64 -12.90 -27.93
CA THR A 365 -3.65 -13.99 -28.06
C THR A 365 -2.51 -13.58 -29.01
N PRO A 366 -1.35 -14.28 -29.03
CA PRO A 366 -0.23 -13.93 -29.91
C PRO A 366 -0.58 -13.86 -31.41
N THR A 367 -1.58 -14.61 -31.86
CA THR A 367 -2.05 -14.64 -33.27
C THR A 367 -3.00 -13.50 -33.61
N GLN A 368 -3.45 -12.71 -32.64
CA GLN A 368 -4.38 -11.58 -32.78
C GLN A 368 -3.71 -10.22 -32.59
N ARG A 369 -2.37 -10.17 -32.53
CA ARG A 369 -1.61 -8.93 -32.38
C ARG A 369 -1.58 -8.14 -33.70
N PRO A 370 -1.72 -6.80 -33.67
CA PRO A 370 -1.41 -5.95 -34.83
C PRO A 370 0.05 -6.14 -35.29
N PRO A 371 0.37 -5.88 -36.57
CA PRO A 371 1.69 -6.19 -37.13
C PRO A 371 2.82 -5.24 -36.68
N GLY A 372 2.49 -4.12 -36.04
CA GLY A 372 3.43 -3.08 -35.64
C GLY A 372 2.79 -1.99 -34.79
N PHE A 373 3.62 -1.10 -34.25
CA PHE A 373 3.22 -0.03 -33.32
C PHE A 373 2.26 0.99 -33.96
N LEU A 374 2.53 1.42 -35.19
CA LEU A 374 1.68 2.40 -35.89
C LEU A 374 0.35 1.78 -36.34
N GLU A 375 0.33 0.49 -36.66
CA GLU A 375 -0.88 -0.25 -36.97
C GLU A 375 -1.71 -0.50 -35.72
N ALA A 376 -1.08 -0.83 -34.58
CA ALA A 376 -1.74 -0.90 -33.26
C ALA A 376 -2.39 0.43 -32.87
N ALA A 377 -1.71 1.55 -33.12
CA ALA A 377 -2.21 2.91 -32.87
C ALA A 377 -3.47 3.26 -33.69
N ASN A 378 -3.71 2.55 -34.80
CA ASN A 378 -4.85 2.75 -35.71
C ASN A 378 -5.91 1.64 -35.61
N VAL A 379 -5.83 0.73 -34.62
CA VAL A 379 -6.89 -0.26 -34.40
C VAL A 379 -8.15 0.42 -33.87
N THR A 380 -9.28 0.07 -34.46
CA THR A 380 -10.62 0.49 -34.02
C THR A 380 -11.36 -0.68 -33.36
N SER A 381 -12.32 -0.37 -32.50
CA SER A 381 -13.20 -1.36 -31.85
C SER A 381 -13.99 -2.26 -32.83
N SER A 382 -14.07 -1.89 -34.11
CA SER A 382 -14.74 -2.66 -35.17
C SER A 382 -13.91 -3.84 -35.72
N GLN A 383 -12.58 -3.84 -35.51
CA GLN A 383 -11.65 -4.79 -36.12
C GLN A 383 -11.51 -6.07 -35.29
N ASN A 384 -12.60 -6.85 -35.23
CA ASN A 384 -12.74 -8.07 -34.43
C ASN A 384 -11.60 -9.11 -34.56
N GLN A 385 -10.81 -9.10 -35.64
CA GLN A 385 -9.64 -9.98 -35.78
C GLN A 385 -8.52 -9.71 -34.76
N TYR A 386 -8.48 -8.51 -34.15
CA TYR A 386 -7.45 -8.12 -33.17
C TYR A 386 -7.89 -8.25 -31.71
N PHE A 387 -8.95 -9.02 -31.42
CA PHE A 387 -9.56 -9.14 -30.10
C PHE A 387 -10.01 -10.59 -29.81
N LEU A 388 -9.77 -11.07 -28.58
CA LEU A 388 -10.12 -12.41 -28.13
C LEU A 388 -11.63 -12.58 -27.86
N ARG A 389 -12.28 -11.55 -27.31
CA ARG A 389 -13.72 -11.52 -26.98
C ARG A 389 -14.50 -10.52 -27.84
N ASP A 390 -15.81 -10.70 -27.93
CA ASP A 390 -16.72 -9.73 -28.56
C ASP A 390 -17.06 -8.56 -27.63
N ALA A 391 -17.31 -7.38 -28.19
CA ALA A 391 -17.78 -6.23 -27.43
C ALA A 391 -19.20 -6.49 -26.87
N PRO A 392 -19.52 -6.13 -25.61
CA PRO A 392 -18.75 -5.26 -24.72
C PRO A 392 -17.84 -5.98 -23.69
N LEU A 393 -17.51 -7.27 -23.88
CA LEU A 393 -16.78 -8.08 -22.89
C LEU A 393 -15.31 -7.66 -22.73
N ASN A 394 -15.09 -6.71 -21.82
CA ASN A 394 -13.78 -6.17 -21.46
C ASN A 394 -13.52 -6.51 -19.98
N ALA A 395 -12.45 -7.24 -19.69
CA ALA A 395 -12.06 -7.53 -18.31
C ALA A 395 -11.42 -6.29 -17.67
N LEU A 396 -10.15 -6.02 -17.94
CA LEU A 396 -9.39 -4.94 -17.31
C LEU A 396 -9.14 -3.78 -18.28
N ASP A 397 -9.37 -2.54 -17.85
CA ASP A 397 -9.00 -1.32 -18.58
C ASP A 397 -7.48 -1.01 -18.49
N GLY A 398 -6.77 -1.68 -17.59
CA GLY A 398 -5.36 -1.51 -17.28
C GLY A 398 -5.00 -2.26 -15.99
N VAL A 399 -3.83 -1.97 -15.41
CA VAL A 399 -3.39 -2.54 -14.12
C VAL A 399 -3.14 -1.47 -13.07
N ALA A 400 -3.49 -1.78 -11.81
CA ALA A 400 -2.99 -1.05 -10.65
C ALA A 400 -1.67 -1.71 -10.21
N PHE A 401 -0.55 -1.03 -10.50
CA PHE A 401 0.83 -1.52 -10.40
C PHE A 401 1.22 -2.56 -11.47
N HIS A 402 1.97 -2.09 -12.48
CA HIS A 402 2.41 -2.93 -13.60
C HIS A 402 3.65 -3.78 -13.29
N TYR A 403 3.46 -5.04 -12.91
CA TYR A 403 4.54 -5.93 -12.47
C TYR A 403 5.68 -6.12 -13.51
N SER A 404 5.40 -6.13 -14.82
CA SER A 404 6.46 -6.18 -15.84
C SER A 404 7.39 -4.96 -15.83
N PHE A 405 6.83 -3.76 -15.65
CA PHE A 405 7.63 -2.54 -15.47
C PHE A 405 8.47 -2.64 -14.20
N TYR A 406 7.89 -3.12 -13.09
CA TYR A 406 8.61 -3.33 -11.83
C TYR A 406 9.76 -4.37 -11.95
N ARG A 407 9.57 -5.46 -12.72
CA ARG A 407 10.61 -6.46 -13.00
C ARG A 407 11.77 -5.91 -13.84
N SER A 408 11.49 -5.02 -14.78
CA SER A 408 12.52 -4.30 -15.53
C SER A 408 13.21 -3.23 -14.66
N LEU A 409 12.42 -2.47 -13.88
CA LEU A 409 12.89 -1.45 -12.95
C LEU A 409 13.82 -2.01 -11.87
N THR A 410 13.49 -3.15 -11.27
CA THR A 410 14.32 -3.77 -10.22
C THR A 410 15.73 -4.10 -10.74
N ARG A 411 15.84 -4.61 -11.96
CA ARG A 411 17.13 -4.87 -12.61
C ARG A 411 17.86 -3.58 -13.00
N PHE A 412 17.14 -2.62 -13.57
CA PHE A 412 17.65 -1.30 -13.94
C PHE A 412 18.21 -0.53 -12.74
N LEU A 413 17.55 -0.57 -11.58
CA LEU A 413 18.02 0.03 -10.31
C LEU A 413 19.06 -0.84 -9.57
N GLY A 414 19.49 -1.95 -10.19
CA GLY A 414 20.65 -2.73 -9.77
C GLY A 414 20.40 -3.75 -8.66
N MET A 415 19.16 -4.24 -8.49
CA MET A 415 18.90 -5.43 -7.70
C MET A 415 19.50 -6.68 -8.36
N ASP A 416 19.78 -7.71 -7.57
CA ASP A 416 20.35 -8.99 -8.03
C ASP A 416 19.43 -10.15 -7.62
N GLY A 417 19.39 -11.22 -8.42
CA GLY A 417 18.46 -12.34 -8.28
C GLY A 417 17.72 -12.68 -9.58
N ASN A 418 16.78 -13.64 -9.51
CA ASN A 418 15.95 -13.97 -10.66
C ASN A 418 14.77 -12.99 -10.79
N LEU A 419 14.95 -11.98 -11.64
CA LEU A 419 14.01 -10.86 -11.80
C LEU A 419 13.13 -10.96 -13.07
N GLN A 420 13.07 -12.12 -13.74
CA GLN A 420 12.31 -12.34 -14.98
C GLN A 420 11.19 -13.37 -14.80
N VAL A 421 10.15 -13.25 -15.63
CA VAL A 421 9.14 -14.30 -15.84
C VAL A 421 9.05 -14.63 -17.34
N ALA A 422 8.51 -15.79 -17.68
CA ALA A 422 8.39 -16.20 -19.07
C ALA A 422 7.38 -15.33 -19.85
N PHE A 423 7.67 -15.11 -21.14
CA PHE A 423 6.81 -14.39 -22.10
C PHE A 423 6.46 -12.92 -21.71
N ASP A 424 7.30 -12.31 -20.87
CA ASP A 424 7.22 -10.90 -20.49
C ASP A 424 7.92 -9.96 -21.50
N VAL A 425 7.81 -8.66 -21.27
CA VAL A 425 8.48 -7.61 -22.06
C VAL A 425 9.98 -7.46 -21.79
N ASP A 426 10.64 -6.70 -22.67
CA ASP A 426 12.05 -6.32 -22.59
C ASP A 426 12.39 -5.45 -21.35
N VAL A 427 13.68 -5.38 -21.01
CA VAL A 427 14.18 -4.51 -19.91
C VAL A 427 14.24 -3.03 -20.28
N ASN A 428 14.42 -2.73 -21.56
CA ASN A 428 14.43 -1.37 -22.06
C ASN A 428 13.00 -0.83 -22.10
N PHE A 429 12.70 0.20 -21.29
CA PHE A 429 11.36 0.75 -21.12
C PHE A 429 10.67 1.20 -22.42
N ILE A 430 11.44 1.57 -23.45
CA ILE A 430 10.94 2.00 -24.76
C ILE A 430 10.57 0.78 -25.61
N THR A 431 11.43 -0.25 -25.64
CA THR A 431 11.12 -1.55 -26.25
C THR A 431 9.90 -2.18 -25.57
N ALA A 432 9.84 -2.15 -24.24
CA ALA A 432 8.73 -2.63 -23.45
C ALA A 432 7.42 -1.89 -23.75
N TRP A 433 7.44 -0.55 -23.83
CA TRP A 433 6.28 0.24 -24.25
C TRP A 433 5.77 -0.19 -25.63
N ASN A 434 6.67 -0.30 -26.61
CA ASN A 434 6.30 -0.71 -27.98
C ASN A 434 5.72 -2.14 -28.04
N GLN A 435 6.19 -3.05 -27.16
CA GLN A 435 5.64 -4.39 -27.01
C GLN A 435 4.24 -4.35 -26.35
N MET A 436 4.10 -3.72 -25.18
CA MET A 436 2.82 -3.58 -24.48
C MET A 436 1.74 -2.95 -25.37
N PHE A 437 2.10 -1.92 -26.15
CA PHE A 437 1.18 -1.19 -27.02
C PHE A 437 0.65 -2.03 -28.21
N VAL A 438 1.41 -3.04 -28.65
CA VAL A 438 0.97 -4.01 -29.66
C VAL A 438 0.24 -5.20 -29.01
N ASN A 439 0.76 -5.70 -27.90
CA ASN A 439 0.24 -6.89 -27.21
C ASN A 439 -1.13 -6.63 -26.57
N ASN A 440 -1.33 -5.45 -25.99
CA ASN A 440 -2.45 -5.17 -25.08
C ASN A 440 -3.56 -4.36 -25.78
N ASP A 441 -4.81 -4.64 -25.44
CA ASP A 441 -5.95 -3.85 -25.92
C ASP A 441 -6.08 -2.55 -25.12
N MET A 442 -5.58 -1.46 -25.70
CA MET A 442 -5.60 -0.12 -25.11
C MET A 442 -6.87 0.69 -25.50
N ILE A 443 -7.89 0.09 -26.12
CA ILE A 443 -9.09 0.82 -26.52
C ILE A 443 -10.05 0.96 -25.34
N ASN A 444 -10.51 2.18 -25.07
CA ASN A 444 -11.52 2.44 -24.06
C ASN A 444 -12.85 1.76 -24.44
N SER A 445 -13.35 0.89 -23.56
CA SER A 445 -14.56 0.10 -23.78
C SER A 445 -15.86 0.91 -23.89
N GLN A 446 -15.87 2.17 -23.42
CA GLN A 446 -17.04 3.04 -23.36
C GLN A 446 -16.95 4.24 -24.33
N SER A 447 -15.76 4.80 -24.57
CA SER A 447 -15.56 5.90 -25.54
C SER A 447 -15.09 5.45 -26.93
N GLY A 448 -14.52 4.24 -27.05
CA GLY A 448 -14.00 3.68 -28.31
C GLY A 448 -12.66 4.27 -28.78
N ASN A 449 -12.05 5.18 -28.00
CA ASN A 449 -10.78 5.82 -28.31
C ASN A 449 -9.57 5.00 -27.84
N LEU A 450 -8.40 5.24 -28.44
CA LEU A 450 -7.11 4.76 -27.91
C LEU A 450 -6.81 5.47 -26.58
N ASP A 451 -6.73 4.69 -25.49
CA ASP A 451 -6.73 5.21 -24.13
C ASP A 451 -5.93 4.30 -23.16
N PRO A 452 -4.57 4.29 -23.25
CA PRO A 452 -3.71 3.51 -22.37
C PRO A 452 -3.86 3.97 -20.91
N ARG A 453 -4.29 3.05 -20.04
CA ARG A 453 -4.60 3.30 -18.61
C ARG A 453 -3.91 2.33 -17.67
N HIS A 454 -2.76 1.80 -18.07
CA HIS A 454 -1.84 1.10 -17.15
C HIS A 454 -1.28 2.08 -16.11
N MET A 455 -1.18 1.62 -14.86
CA MET A 455 -0.68 2.42 -13.74
C MET A 455 0.73 1.96 -13.34
N TYR A 456 1.68 2.89 -13.30
CA TYR A 456 3.10 2.63 -13.06
C TYR A 456 3.55 3.24 -11.72
N GLY A 457 4.31 2.48 -10.93
CA GLY A 457 4.81 2.88 -9.60
C GLY A 457 6.07 2.12 -9.21
N THR A 458 6.68 2.50 -8.09
CA THR A 458 7.99 1.95 -7.66
C THR A 458 7.89 0.82 -6.64
N SER A 459 6.99 0.91 -5.66
CA SER A 459 6.61 -0.15 -4.73
C SER A 459 5.09 -0.27 -4.61
N ASN A 460 4.60 -1.32 -3.95
CA ASN A 460 3.23 -1.49 -3.49
C ASN A 460 3.22 -2.28 -2.16
N PHE A 461 2.04 -2.65 -1.66
CA PHE A 461 1.85 -3.33 -0.38
C PHE A 461 2.31 -4.81 -0.33
N ASP A 462 2.78 -5.36 -1.45
CA ASP A 462 3.26 -6.75 -1.60
C ASP A 462 4.72 -6.84 -2.05
N VAL A 463 5.41 -5.70 -2.23
CA VAL A 463 6.83 -5.66 -2.61
C VAL A 463 7.66 -4.77 -1.69
N PHE A 464 8.97 -4.92 -1.77
CA PHE A 464 9.88 -4.27 -0.84
C PHE A 464 9.88 -2.74 -0.99
N ARG A 465 10.14 -2.02 0.11
CA ARG A 465 10.28 -0.56 0.13
C ARG A 465 11.66 -0.14 -0.38
N TRP A 466 11.73 0.59 -1.48
CA TRP A 466 13.02 1.03 -2.06
C TRP A 466 14.00 1.72 -1.09
N PRO A 467 13.59 2.63 -0.19
CA PRO A 467 14.46 3.29 0.78
C PRO A 467 15.11 2.36 1.84
N SER A 468 14.81 1.06 1.85
CA SER A 468 15.48 0.06 2.69
C SER A 468 16.87 -0.35 2.19
N VAL A 469 17.12 -0.26 0.88
CA VAL A 469 18.39 -0.67 0.26
C VAL A 469 19.39 0.48 0.15
N GLU A 470 20.67 0.15 -0.04
CA GLU A 470 21.73 1.12 -0.33
C GLU A 470 21.36 2.06 -1.51
N ASN A 471 21.47 3.37 -1.30
CA ASN A 471 21.02 4.44 -2.22
C ASN A 471 19.52 4.36 -2.59
N GLY A 472 18.71 3.76 -1.71
CA GLY A 472 17.30 3.42 -1.94
C GLY A 472 16.39 4.61 -2.20
N THR A 473 16.62 5.75 -1.55
CA THR A 473 15.88 7.00 -1.82
C THR A 473 16.13 7.52 -3.24
N GLN A 474 17.39 7.60 -3.66
CA GLN A 474 17.74 8.09 -5.01
C GLN A 474 17.22 7.11 -6.09
N LYS A 475 17.29 5.80 -5.83
CA LYS A 475 16.68 4.75 -6.67
C LYS A 475 15.16 4.88 -6.76
N SER A 476 14.47 5.10 -5.64
CA SER A 476 13.01 5.32 -5.59
C SER A 476 12.60 6.53 -6.45
N VAL A 477 13.29 7.65 -6.30
CA VAL A 477 12.97 8.88 -7.04
C VAL A 477 13.27 8.74 -8.54
N LEU A 478 14.36 8.05 -8.92
CA LEU A 478 14.62 7.70 -10.32
C LEU A 478 13.54 6.77 -10.92
N GLY A 479 13.13 5.76 -10.16
CA GLY A 479 12.02 4.90 -10.56
C GLY A 479 10.69 5.64 -10.69
N THR A 480 10.46 6.63 -9.82
CA THR A 480 9.27 7.49 -9.86
C THR A 480 9.30 8.43 -11.06
N PHE A 481 10.48 8.97 -11.43
CA PHE A 481 10.65 9.71 -12.68
C PHE A 481 10.29 8.86 -13.91
N LEU A 482 10.76 7.61 -13.95
CA LEU A 482 10.43 6.67 -15.01
C LEU A 482 8.93 6.37 -15.07
N ALA A 483 8.31 6.05 -13.92
CA ALA A 483 6.89 5.74 -13.81
C ALA A 483 5.96 6.93 -14.12
N THR A 484 6.33 8.14 -13.67
CA THR A 484 5.47 9.33 -13.72
C THR A 484 5.61 10.10 -15.02
N LEU A 485 6.82 10.16 -15.61
CA LEU A 485 7.10 11.01 -16.78
C LEU A 485 7.49 10.22 -18.03
N VAL A 486 8.28 9.15 -17.92
CA VAL A 486 8.77 8.39 -19.08
C VAL A 486 7.75 7.35 -19.59
N MET A 487 7.05 6.64 -18.70
CA MET A 487 6.03 5.66 -19.11
C MET A 487 4.71 6.36 -19.48
N PRO A 488 4.13 6.13 -20.69
CA PRO A 488 2.82 6.67 -21.03
C PRO A 488 1.70 5.90 -20.32
N GLY A 489 1.04 6.56 -19.38
CA GLY A 489 0.03 5.95 -18.52
C GLY A 489 -0.27 6.80 -17.29
N ILE A 490 -0.75 6.15 -16.24
CA ILE A 490 -1.19 6.74 -14.97
C ILE A 490 -0.06 6.60 -13.92
N PRO A 491 0.35 7.67 -13.22
CA PRO A 491 1.27 7.56 -12.08
C PRO A 491 0.57 6.91 -10.89
N LEU A 492 1.27 6.00 -10.20
CA LEU A 492 0.82 5.36 -8.97
C LEU A 492 1.94 5.40 -7.92
N LEU A 493 1.68 6.06 -6.79
CA LEU A 493 2.54 6.01 -5.61
C LEU A 493 1.96 5.07 -4.55
N PHE A 494 2.81 4.51 -3.70
CA PHE A 494 2.42 3.77 -2.51
C PHE A 494 2.78 4.56 -1.24
N TYR A 495 1.83 4.64 -0.30
CA TYR A 495 1.94 5.55 0.85
C TYR A 495 3.25 5.39 1.63
N GLY A 496 3.91 6.50 1.97
CA GLY A 496 5.20 6.51 2.67
C GLY A 496 6.43 6.41 1.77
N GLU A 497 6.29 6.16 0.45
CA GLU A 497 7.41 6.33 -0.49
C GLU A 497 7.91 7.78 -0.51
N GLU A 498 6.99 8.74 -0.41
CA GLU A 498 7.24 10.17 -0.34
C GLU A 498 7.89 10.61 0.98
N GLN A 499 7.88 9.72 1.97
CA GLN A 499 8.50 9.87 3.29
C GLN A 499 9.74 8.99 3.47
N ASN A 500 10.14 8.24 2.45
CA ASN A 500 11.29 7.34 2.48
C ASN A 500 11.16 6.16 3.47
N PHE A 501 9.95 5.59 3.60
CA PHE A 501 9.66 4.40 4.40
C PHE A 501 10.56 3.23 4.01
N TYR A 502 11.01 2.47 5.01
CA TYR A 502 12.09 1.50 4.82
C TYR A 502 12.03 0.26 5.73
N LEU A 503 10.99 0.13 6.55
CA LEU A 503 10.78 -1.03 7.42
C LEU A 503 10.09 -2.20 6.69
N TYR A 504 10.13 -3.37 7.33
CA TYR A 504 9.51 -4.60 6.88
C TYR A 504 8.63 -5.19 7.98
N ASP A 505 7.49 -5.73 7.57
CA ASP A 505 6.49 -6.32 8.47
C ASP A 505 6.35 -7.84 8.26
N THR A 506 7.29 -8.46 7.55
CA THR A 506 7.08 -9.80 7.00
C THR A 506 7.47 -10.91 7.97
N GLY A 507 6.65 -11.96 8.00
CA GLY A 507 6.92 -13.19 8.75
C GLY A 507 7.80 -14.21 8.00
N ALA A 508 8.20 -13.92 6.75
CA ALA A 508 8.98 -14.83 5.91
C ALA A 508 9.98 -14.10 5.00
N SER A 509 11.04 -14.80 4.61
CA SER A 509 12.14 -14.32 3.76
C SER A 509 11.83 -14.38 2.25
N ASN A 510 10.82 -15.15 1.83
CA ASN A 510 10.41 -15.30 0.43
C ASN A 510 9.34 -14.30 -0.03
N TYR A 511 8.91 -13.40 0.85
CA TYR A 511 7.89 -12.38 0.60
C TYR A 511 8.24 -11.14 1.43
N LEU A 512 8.67 -10.04 0.77
CA LEU A 512 9.14 -8.82 1.43
C LEU A 512 8.22 -7.64 1.10
N TYR A 513 7.60 -7.07 2.14
CA TYR A 513 6.70 -5.91 2.09
C TYR A 513 6.86 -5.04 3.34
N GLY A 514 6.51 -3.75 3.24
CA GLY A 514 6.48 -2.81 4.36
C GLY A 514 5.13 -2.11 4.46
N ARG A 515 4.36 -2.44 5.50
CA ARG A 515 3.00 -1.96 5.81
C ARG A 515 2.97 -1.11 7.10
N GLN A 516 4.13 -0.56 7.49
CA GLN A 516 4.32 0.51 8.50
C GLN A 516 3.21 1.57 8.43
N ALA A 517 2.65 1.98 9.57
CA ALA A 517 1.64 3.03 9.61
C ALA A 517 2.24 4.45 9.43
N MET A 518 1.49 5.37 8.81
CA MET A 518 1.97 6.77 8.61
C MET A 518 1.98 7.58 9.89
N VAL A 519 1.00 7.38 10.77
CA VAL A 519 0.95 8.02 12.09
C VAL A 519 1.90 7.36 13.10
N GLY A 520 2.34 8.14 14.09
CA GLY A 520 3.36 7.73 15.06
C GLY A 520 2.95 6.56 15.93
N ASN A 521 3.69 5.47 15.81
CA ASN A 521 3.54 4.21 16.55
C ASN A 521 4.92 3.66 16.92
N THR A 522 5.01 2.65 17.80
CA THR A 522 6.30 2.10 18.25
C THR A 522 6.46 0.60 17.98
N ALA A 523 5.76 0.05 16.98
CA ALA A 523 5.64 -1.41 16.84
C ALA A 523 7.00 -2.11 16.65
N TRP A 524 7.79 -1.73 15.64
CA TRP A 524 9.11 -2.33 15.40
C TRP A 524 10.11 -2.10 16.53
N GLN A 525 9.96 -1.01 17.30
CA GLN A 525 10.80 -0.77 18.49
C GLN A 525 10.51 -1.79 19.60
N ARG A 526 9.29 -2.33 19.66
CA ARG A 526 8.86 -3.36 20.65
C ARG A 526 9.11 -4.78 20.15
N HIS A 527 8.89 -5.07 18.87
CA HIS A 527 9.12 -6.39 18.27
C HIS A 527 10.60 -6.67 17.93
N GLY A 528 11.42 -5.62 17.78
CA GLY A 528 12.84 -5.73 17.47
C GLY A 528 13.15 -5.59 15.97
N CYS A 529 14.44 -5.71 15.64
CA CYS A 529 14.95 -5.40 14.30
C CYS A 529 14.80 -6.56 13.30
N TYR A 530 14.53 -6.21 12.05
CA TYR A 530 14.36 -7.17 10.96
C TYR A 530 15.62 -8.02 10.72
N SER A 531 15.43 -9.35 10.65
CA SER A 531 16.54 -10.32 10.59
C SER A 531 16.34 -11.46 9.59
N LEU A 532 15.20 -11.53 8.88
CA LEU A 532 14.88 -12.64 7.97
C LEU A 532 15.66 -12.63 6.64
N GLY A 533 16.22 -11.48 6.24
CA GLY A 533 16.93 -11.36 4.96
C GLY A 533 15.97 -11.34 3.77
N SER A 534 16.29 -12.08 2.71
CA SER A 534 15.52 -12.18 1.46
C SER A 534 15.96 -13.41 0.66
N ASP A 535 15.00 -14.25 0.24
CA ASP A 535 15.25 -15.38 -0.68
C ASP A 535 15.10 -14.97 -2.15
N GLN A 536 14.31 -13.92 -2.44
CA GLN A 536 14.02 -13.45 -3.80
C GLN A 536 15.18 -12.66 -4.41
N TYR A 537 15.78 -11.77 -3.61
CA TYR A 537 16.88 -10.89 -4.01
C TYR A 537 18.19 -11.37 -3.39
N PHE A 538 19.18 -11.67 -4.23
CA PHE A 538 20.49 -12.18 -3.82
C PHE A 538 21.32 -11.08 -3.14
N ASN A 539 21.84 -11.36 -1.93
CA ASN A 539 22.64 -10.42 -1.12
C ASN A 539 22.02 -9.01 -1.01
N MET A 540 20.69 -8.96 -0.79
CA MET A 540 19.92 -7.71 -0.74
C MET A 540 20.50 -6.72 0.30
N PRO A 541 20.92 -5.49 -0.09
CA PRO A 541 21.69 -4.61 0.78
C PRO A 541 20.81 -3.77 1.73
N ILE A 542 20.00 -4.44 2.55
CA ILE A 542 18.95 -3.88 3.42
C ILE A 542 19.44 -3.36 4.80
N ALA A 543 20.70 -2.93 4.88
CA ALA A 543 21.35 -2.61 6.17
C ALA A 543 20.62 -1.51 6.98
N LYS A 544 19.89 -0.60 6.31
CA LYS A 544 19.06 0.41 6.98
C LYS A 544 17.88 -0.23 7.73
N ALA A 545 17.16 -1.15 7.08
CA ALA A 545 16.01 -1.86 7.67
C ALA A 545 16.42 -2.76 8.84
N MET A 546 17.58 -3.41 8.75
CA MET A 546 18.13 -4.26 9.82
C MET A 546 18.46 -3.51 11.12
N LEU A 547 18.49 -2.18 11.11
CA LEU A 547 18.67 -1.33 12.29
C LEU A 547 17.45 -0.43 12.57
N GLY A 548 16.37 -0.55 11.79
CA GLY A 548 15.22 0.35 11.86
C GLY A 548 14.50 0.39 13.22
N CYS A 549 14.53 -0.70 13.99
CA CYS A 549 13.99 -0.72 15.37
C CYS A 549 14.73 0.21 16.34
N GLN A 550 15.93 0.69 15.98
CA GLN A 550 16.79 1.57 16.78
C GLN A 550 16.70 3.04 16.35
N ASP A 551 15.94 3.35 15.30
CA ASP A 551 15.75 4.71 14.80
C ASP A 551 14.38 5.26 15.22
N ASP A 552 14.41 6.21 16.16
CA ASP A 552 13.25 6.96 16.68
C ASP A 552 12.54 7.80 15.62
N TRP A 553 13.09 7.99 14.43
CA TRP A 553 12.37 8.60 13.30
C TRP A 553 11.15 7.76 12.90
N ASN A 554 11.28 6.43 12.83
CA ASN A 554 10.14 5.55 12.51
C ASN A 554 9.02 5.61 13.55
N GLY A 555 9.33 6.10 14.75
CA GLY A 555 8.40 6.26 15.86
C GLY A 555 7.48 7.49 15.77
N ARG A 556 7.46 8.20 14.64
CA ARG A 556 6.82 9.52 14.45
C ARG A 556 5.62 9.48 13.51
N ASP A 557 4.83 10.55 13.53
CA ASP A 557 3.93 10.86 12.41
C ASP A 557 4.74 11.33 11.20
N HIS A 558 4.37 10.84 10.02
CA HIS A 558 5.10 11.05 8.77
C HIS A 558 4.35 11.92 7.74
N PHE A 559 3.33 12.67 8.13
CA PHE A 559 2.66 13.61 7.20
C PHE A 559 3.44 14.93 7.02
N ASP A 560 4.75 14.84 6.73
CA ASP A 560 5.66 16.00 6.55
C ASP A 560 5.73 16.45 5.08
N PRO A 561 5.14 17.59 4.68
CA PRO A 561 5.18 18.08 3.30
C PRO A 561 6.54 18.66 2.87
N THR A 562 7.54 18.72 3.77
CA THR A 562 8.88 19.25 3.45
C THR A 562 9.89 18.21 2.99
N THR A 563 9.59 16.92 3.09
CA THR A 563 10.47 15.84 2.65
C THR A 563 10.82 15.96 1.16
N ASP A 564 12.11 15.81 0.82
CA ASP A 564 12.62 15.90 -0.56
C ASP A 564 11.82 15.03 -1.55
N SER A 565 11.42 13.82 -1.15
CA SER A 565 10.64 12.89 -1.98
C SER A 565 9.19 13.36 -2.20
N TYR A 566 8.47 13.85 -1.18
CA TYR A 566 7.17 14.53 -1.34
C TYR A 566 7.27 15.69 -2.33
N ARG A 567 8.30 16.52 -2.19
CA ARG A 567 8.49 17.73 -3.00
C ARG A 567 8.84 17.42 -4.47
N ILE A 568 9.65 16.40 -4.75
CA ILE A 568 9.93 15.99 -6.14
C ILE A 568 8.73 15.31 -6.79
N PHE A 569 7.95 14.50 -6.07
CA PHE A 569 6.75 13.86 -6.60
C PHE A 569 5.67 14.91 -6.92
N ARG A 570 5.47 15.89 -6.02
CA ARG A 570 4.65 17.08 -6.26
C ARG A 570 5.07 17.84 -7.53
N HIS A 571 6.37 18.01 -7.75
CA HIS A 571 6.89 18.66 -8.96
C HIS A 571 6.66 17.83 -10.23
N MET A 572 6.89 16.51 -10.20
CA MET A 572 6.58 15.63 -11.35
C MET A 572 5.08 15.66 -11.71
N ASN A 573 4.19 15.63 -10.71
CA ASN A 573 2.75 15.76 -10.92
C ASN A 573 2.40 17.14 -11.53
N TYR A 574 2.96 18.23 -11.01
CA TYR A 574 2.80 19.57 -11.60
C TYR A 574 3.27 19.62 -13.06
N LEU A 575 4.44 19.08 -13.40
CA LEU A 575 4.94 19.05 -14.77
C LEU A 575 4.00 18.32 -15.75
N ARG A 576 3.29 17.25 -15.31
CA ARG A 576 2.25 16.61 -16.14
C ARG A 576 1.09 17.56 -16.47
N THR A 577 0.67 18.41 -15.53
CA THR A 577 -0.41 19.40 -15.76
C THR A 577 -0.03 20.55 -16.69
N GLN A 578 1.26 20.74 -16.98
CA GLN A 578 1.75 21.82 -17.85
C GLN A 578 2.11 21.29 -19.26
N TYR A 579 2.73 20.12 -19.34
CA TYR A 579 3.25 19.55 -20.60
C TYR A 579 2.46 18.31 -21.01
N ASN A 580 1.53 18.46 -21.97
CA ASN A 580 0.62 17.38 -22.41
C ASN A 580 1.36 16.17 -22.99
N ALA A 581 2.61 16.32 -23.45
CA ALA A 581 3.47 15.21 -23.84
C ALA A 581 3.85 14.26 -22.67
N LEU A 582 3.90 14.77 -21.44
CA LEU A 582 4.15 13.97 -20.22
C LEU A 582 2.87 13.31 -19.69
N GLN A 583 1.72 13.94 -19.89
CA GLN A 583 0.43 13.35 -19.56
C GLN A 583 0.04 12.28 -20.60
N ASP A 584 -0.21 12.69 -21.84
CA ASP A 584 -0.85 11.88 -22.88
C ASP A 584 0.07 11.47 -24.04
N GLY A 585 1.23 12.09 -24.24
CA GLY A 585 2.06 11.81 -25.43
C GLY A 585 2.52 10.34 -25.54
N PHE A 586 1.87 9.54 -26.42
CA PHE A 586 2.08 8.10 -26.53
C PHE A 586 3.33 7.72 -27.35
N ASN A 587 3.93 8.66 -28.09
CA ASN A 587 5.14 8.43 -28.88
C ASN A 587 6.39 8.57 -28.00
N LEU A 588 6.71 7.50 -27.26
CA LEU A 588 7.96 7.34 -26.51
C LEU A 588 9.05 6.78 -27.43
N VAL A 589 10.15 7.51 -27.61
CA VAL A 589 11.24 7.17 -28.55
C VAL A 589 12.59 7.28 -27.87
N GLN A 590 13.44 6.25 -27.99
CA GLN A 590 14.85 6.33 -27.61
C GLN A 590 15.63 7.10 -28.68
N ARG A 591 16.24 8.23 -28.31
CA ARG A 591 17.12 9.03 -29.17
C ARG A 591 18.57 8.48 -29.17
N GLY A 592 19.00 7.85 -28.08
CA GLY A 592 20.31 7.20 -27.94
C GLY A 592 20.58 6.68 -26.53
N ASN A 593 21.61 5.87 -26.37
CA ASN A 593 22.11 5.34 -25.10
C ASN A 593 23.64 5.26 -25.10
N TRP A 594 24.26 5.52 -23.95
CA TRP A 594 25.71 5.47 -23.73
C TRP A 594 25.99 4.55 -22.54
N THR A 595 25.78 3.28 -22.81
CA THR A 595 25.63 2.22 -21.82
C THR A 595 26.70 1.13 -21.97
N HIS A 596 26.76 0.26 -20.96
CA HIS A 596 27.61 -0.91 -20.88
C HIS A 596 26.86 -2.02 -20.14
N PHE A 597 27.18 -3.28 -20.41
CA PHE A 597 26.58 -4.41 -19.72
C PHE A 597 27.46 -4.87 -18.56
N ILE A 598 26.82 -5.13 -17.42
CA ILE A 598 27.42 -5.83 -16.28
C ILE A 598 26.65 -7.13 -16.03
N GLN A 599 27.28 -8.08 -15.34
CA GLN A 599 26.63 -9.30 -14.85
C GLN A 599 26.72 -9.31 -13.32
N ARG A 600 25.60 -9.59 -12.65
CA ARG A 600 25.51 -9.67 -11.19
C ARG A 600 25.43 -11.15 -10.75
N PRO A 601 26.04 -11.57 -9.63
CA PRO A 601 26.18 -13.00 -9.31
C PRO A 601 24.88 -13.79 -9.19
N GLY A 602 23.82 -13.20 -8.63
CA GLY A 602 22.50 -13.83 -8.46
C GLY A 602 21.61 -13.83 -9.71
N SER A 603 22.01 -13.12 -10.78
CA SER A 603 21.18 -12.86 -11.96
C SER A 603 21.18 -13.98 -13.01
N ASN A 604 21.76 -15.14 -12.72
CA ASN A 604 21.79 -16.33 -13.58
C ASN A 604 22.18 -16.02 -15.05
N GLU A 605 23.37 -15.43 -15.22
CA GLU A 605 23.93 -14.96 -16.50
C GLU A 605 23.17 -13.82 -17.22
N THR A 606 22.02 -13.39 -16.71
CA THR A 606 21.28 -12.21 -17.20
C THR A 606 22.10 -10.95 -17.02
N GLN A 607 22.36 -10.23 -18.11
CA GLN A 607 23.07 -8.96 -18.08
C GLN A 607 22.16 -7.80 -17.65
N THR A 608 22.75 -6.82 -16.97
CA THR A 608 22.12 -5.54 -16.62
C THR A 608 22.76 -4.44 -17.46
N GLU A 609 21.94 -3.64 -18.15
CA GLU A 609 22.40 -2.44 -18.87
C GLU A 609 22.61 -1.28 -17.86
N MET A 610 23.78 -0.65 -17.90
CA MET A 610 24.19 0.45 -17.02
C MET A 610 24.68 1.64 -17.83
N GLY A 611 24.28 2.86 -17.50
CA GLY A 611 24.77 4.07 -18.19
C GLY A 611 23.78 5.22 -18.21
N MET A 612 23.65 5.87 -19.36
CA MET A 612 22.70 6.97 -19.60
C MET A 612 21.88 6.69 -20.86
N TRP A 613 20.58 6.98 -20.81
CA TRP A 613 19.66 6.94 -21.94
C TRP A 613 19.13 8.34 -22.23
N SER A 614 18.84 8.61 -23.51
CA SER A 614 18.23 9.84 -24.02
C SER A 614 16.94 9.44 -24.73
N VAL A 615 15.80 9.97 -24.26
CA VAL A 615 14.46 9.57 -24.71
C VAL A 615 13.58 10.80 -24.92
N THR A 616 12.54 10.68 -25.74
CA THR A 616 11.58 11.76 -25.99
C THR A 616 10.16 11.24 -25.93
N ARG A 617 9.26 12.02 -25.32
CA ARG A 617 7.80 11.83 -25.43
C ARG A 617 7.18 12.93 -26.28
N SER A 618 6.16 12.57 -27.04
CA SER A 618 5.43 13.45 -27.96
C SER A 618 4.11 12.79 -28.39
N ALA A 619 3.31 13.48 -29.20
CA ALA A 619 2.17 12.88 -29.89
C ALA A 619 2.61 11.78 -30.88
N ILE A 620 1.80 10.72 -31.07
CA ILE A 620 1.93 9.85 -32.25
C ILE A 620 1.43 10.63 -33.48
N PRO A 621 2.27 10.90 -34.51
CA PRO A 621 1.86 11.68 -35.67
C PRO A 621 0.61 11.11 -36.35
N THR A 622 -0.32 11.99 -36.72
CA THR A 622 -1.63 11.68 -37.34
C THR A 622 -2.64 10.86 -36.52
N VAL A 623 -2.22 10.16 -35.46
CA VAL A 623 -3.12 9.44 -34.55
C VAL A 623 -3.53 10.31 -33.36
N GLN A 624 -2.58 11.05 -32.79
CA GLN A 624 -2.79 11.87 -31.60
C GLN A 624 -2.59 13.35 -31.93
N THR A 625 -3.48 14.19 -31.43
CA THR A 625 -3.28 15.65 -31.36
C THR A 625 -3.23 16.03 -29.89
N LEU A 626 -2.09 16.57 -29.45
CA LEU A 626 -1.97 17.20 -28.14
C LEU A 626 -2.32 18.69 -28.30
N THR A 627 -2.99 19.25 -27.29
CA THR A 627 -3.61 20.59 -27.36
C THR A 627 -3.01 21.56 -26.33
N GLY A 628 -1.72 21.40 -26.03
CA GLY A 628 -1.03 22.18 -25.00
C GLY A 628 -0.65 23.60 -25.43
N ASN A 629 -0.13 24.35 -24.45
CA ASN A 629 0.47 25.68 -24.67
C ASN A 629 1.96 25.62 -25.07
N HIS A 630 2.51 24.40 -25.23
CA HIS A 630 3.91 24.12 -25.50
C HIS A 630 4.05 23.35 -26.83
N THR A 631 5.27 23.08 -27.28
CA THR A 631 5.55 22.27 -28.48
C THR A 631 5.13 20.80 -28.37
N ASP A 632 4.66 20.36 -27.19
CA ASP A 632 4.19 19.02 -26.89
C ASP A 632 5.16 17.90 -27.36
N GLN A 633 6.44 18.20 -27.19
CA GLN A 633 7.57 17.27 -27.27
C GLN A 633 8.54 17.58 -26.13
N ILE A 634 8.85 16.59 -25.29
CA ILE A 634 9.77 16.73 -24.15
C ILE A 634 10.94 15.78 -24.32
N TRP A 635 12.15 16.31 -24.10
CA TRP A 635 13.38 15.54 -24.09
C TRP A 635 13.75 15.15 -22.66
N MET A 636 14.11 13.90 -22.42
CA MET A 636 14.49 13.39 -21.10
C MET A 636 15.79 12.60 -21.17
N LEU A 637 16.63 12.78 -20.15
CA LEU A 637 17.85 12.00 -19.95
C LEU A 637 17.79 11.39 -18.55
N TYR A 638 18.22 10.13 -18.41
CA TYR A 638 18.28 9.45 -17.11
C TYR A 638 19.47 8.50 -17.05
N SER A 639 19.99 8.29 -15.84
CA SER A 639 21.12 7.39 -15.59
C SER A 639 20.91 6.53 -14.35
N ASN A 640 21.31 5.26 -14.42
CA ASN A 640 21.35 4.33 -13.28
C ASN A 640 22.76 4.14 -12.70
N GLU A 641 23.74 4.95 -13.12
CA GLU A 641 25.10 4.92 -12.58
C GLU A 641 25.09 5.31 -11.09
N ASN A 642 25.92 4.64 -10.29
CA ASN A 642 26.01 4.90 -8.84
C ASN A 642 27.06 5.97 -8.47
N GLN A 643 27.63 6.66 -9.46
CA GLN A 643 28.66 7.69 -9.30
C GLN A 643 28.38 8.85 -10.26
N THR A 644 28.77 10.07 -9.87
CA THR A 644 28.69 11.23 -10.76
C THR A 644 29.54 11.00 -12.01
N LYS A 645 28.94 11.12 -13.18
CA LYS A 645 29.59 10.80 -14.47
C LYS A 645 29.30 11.88 -15.50
N THR A 646 30.31 12.19 -16.31
CA THR A 646 30.21 13.18 -17.40
C THR A 646 30.31 12.48 -18.74
N TRP A 647 29.30 12.64 -19.58
CA TRP A 647 29.30 12.23 -20.97
C TRP A 647 29.63 13.46 -21.81
N ALA A 648 30.72 13.41 -22.58
CA ALA A 648 31.15 14.50 -23.45
C ALA A 648 31.60 13.94 -24.80
N PHE A 649 30.99 14.42 -25.89
CA PHE A 649 31.17 13.87 -27.23
C PHE A 649 31.21 14.97 -28.30
N ASP A 650 31.97 14.75 -29.37
CA ASP A 650 31.92 15.59 -30.56
C ASP A 650 30.58 15.39 -31.28
N CYS A 651 29.86 16.50 -31.52
CA CYS A 651 28.59 16.54 -32.25
C CYS A 651 28.68 16.12 -33.72
N LYS A 652 29.90 15.98 -34.25
CA LYS A 652 30.18 15.47 -35.59
C LYS A 652 30.74 14.04 -35.58
N GLY A 653 30.93 13.47 -34.39
CA GLY A 653 31.32 12.07 -34.18
C GLY A 653 30.11 11.13 -34.05
N ALA A 654 30.37 9.82 -34.12
CA ALA A 654 29.31 8.80 -34.08
C ALA A 654 28.53 8.75 -32.75
N ASN A 655 29.15 9.19 -31.64
CA ASN A 655 28.60 9.07 -30.28
C ASN A 655 27.94 10.38 -29.78
N TRP A 656 27.67 11.35 -30.66
CA TRP A 656 27.00 12.60 -30.31
C TRP A 656 25.67 12.39 -29.58
N ILE A 657 25.24 13.37 -28.77
CA ILE A 657 23.98 13.30 -28.01
C ILE A 657 22.85 14.01 -28.78
N PRO A 658 21.94 13.29 -29.47
CA PRO A 658 20.87 13.89 -30.27
C PRO A 658 19.72 14.44 -29.44
N SER A 659 19.55 15.76 -29.49
CA SER A 659 18.32 16.44 -29.07
C SER A 659 17.19 16.21 -30.09
N PRO A 660 15.90 16.25 -29.69
CA PRO A 660 14.80 16.35 -30.65
C PRO A 660 14.75 17.71 -31.37
N TYR A 661 15.24 18.79 -30.77
CA TYR A 661 15.12 20.16 -31.29
C TYR A 661 16.20 20.48 -32.34
N VAL A 662 16.07 21.62 -33.05
CA VAL A 662 17.07 22.08 -34.03
C VAL A 662 18.34 22.63 -33.37
N SER A 663 19.46 22.61 -34.09
CA SER A 663 20.70 23.25 -33.63
C SER A 663 20.52 24.77 -33.48
N GLY A 664 21.27 25.37 -32.54
CA GLY A 664 21.08 26.77 -32.14
C GLY A 664 19.94 27.02 -31.14
N THR A 665 19.11 26.03 -30.83
CA THR A 665 18.11 26.14 -29.75
C THR A 665 18.81 26.16 -28.39
N THR A 666 18.41 27.06 -27.50
CA THR A 666 18.75 27.02 -26.07
C THR A 666 17.72 26.16 -25.35
N VAL A 667 18.17 25.14 -24.60
CA VAL A 667 17.30 24.26 -23.81
C VAL A 667 17.63 24.34 -22.33
N LYS A 668 16.63 24.12 -21.48
CA LYS A 668 16.76 24.26 -20.02
C LYS A 668 16.10 23.08 -19.29
N ASN A 669 16.76 22.62 -18.22
CA ASN A 669 16.26 21.54 -17.37
C ASN A 669 15.04 22.00 -16.57
N LEU A 670 14.01 21.17 -16.48
CA LEU A 670 12.80 21.37 -15.67
C LEU A 670 13.00 20.98 -14.19
N PHE A 671 14.17 20.44 -13.83
CA PHE A 671 14.53 20.07 -12.46
C PHE A 671 15.72 20.90 -11.96
N TYR A 672 15.81 21.11 -10.64
CA TYR A 672 16.92 21.84 -10.02
C TYR A 672 18.25 21.09 -10.22
N PRO A 673 19.38 21.77 -10.57
CA PRO A 673 19.62 23.21 -10.53
C PRO A 673 19.27 24.00 -11.82
N TYR A 674 18.37 23.48 -12.66
CA TYR A 674 17.81 24.18 -13.83
C TYR A 674 18.86 24.55 -14.89
N GLU A 675 19.79 23.62 -15.16
CA GLU A 675 20.89 23.79 -16.10
C GLU A 675 20.40 24.19 -17.50
N THR A 676 21.12 25.11 -18.14
CA THR A 676 20.79 25.65 -19.46
C THR A 676 21.91 25.32 -20.44
N TYR A 677 21.55 24.77 -21.61
CA TYR A 677 22.45 24.24 -22.61
C TYR A 677 22.17 24.84 -23.99
N GLN A 678 23.22 25.28 -24.66
CA GLN A 678 23.14 25.72 -26.06
C GLN A 678 23.40 24.52 -26.98
N LEU A 679 22.44 24.18 -27.85
CA LEU A 679 22.59 23.04 -28.75
C LEU A 679 23.50 23.36 -29.94
N ALA A 680 24.55 22.56 -30.11
CA ALA A 680 25.51 22.68 -31.22
C ALA A 680 25.00 21.98 -32.50
N ASP A 681 25.64 22.28 -33.64
CA ASP A 681 25.37 21.62 -34.92
C ASP A 681 25.81 20.15 -34.93
N SER A 682 24.90 19.26 -35.33
CA SER A 682 25.24 17.89 -35.77
C SER A 682 25.47 17.82 -37.29
N LEU A 683 25.71 16.62 -37.80
CA LEU A 683 25.72 16.33 -39.25
C LEU A 683 24.36 15.81 -39.76
N SER A 684 23.35 15.69 -38.90
CA SER A 684 22.05 15.10 -39.24
C SER A 684 21.03 16.18 -39.57
N SER A 685 20.62 16.29 -40.84
CA SER A 685 19.59 17.22 -41.29
C SER A 685 18.25 16.94 -40.62
N PHE A 686 17.63 17.96 -40.03
CA PHE A 686 16.36 17.85 -39.31
C PHE A 686 15.21 17.34 -40.21
N ASN A 687 15.21 17.81 -41.47
CA ASN A 687 14.20 17.47 -42.48
C ASN A 687 14.53 16.19 -43.27
N ASN A 688 15.57 15.43 -42.88
CA ASN A 688 16.09 14.26 -43.61
C ASN A 688 16.44 14.53 -45.11
N ASP A 689 16.75 15.78 -45.47
CA ASP A 689 17.05 16.21 -46.84
C ASP A 689 18.55 16.51 -47.11
N GLY A 690 19.41 16.29 -46.11
CA GLY A 690 20.85 16.58 -46.15
C GLY A 690 21.22 18.05 -45.97
N LYS A 691 20.29 18.94 -45.58
CA LYS A 691 20.53 20.38 -45.41
C LYS A 691 20.22 20.86 -43.98
N ALA A 692 20.54 22.13 -43.74
CA ALA A 692 20.10 22.86 -42.55
C ALA A 692 18.58 23.15 -42.59
N PRO A 693 17.89 23.24 -41.44
CA PRO A 693 18.42 23.09 -40.07
C PRO A 693 18.88 21.66 -39.76
N PHE A 694 19.88 21.54 -38.90
CA PHE A 694 20.35 20.25 -38.38
C PHE A 694 19.67 19.94 -37.05
N PHE A 695 19.64 18.67 -36.65
CA PHE A 695 19.31 18.31 -35.27
C PHE A 695 20.36 18.90 -34.31
N GLY A 696 19.89 19.44 -33.19
CA GLY A 696 20.73 19.99 -32.14
C GLY A 696 21.44 18.90 -31.36
N CYS A 697 22.66 19.20 -30.92
CA CYS A 697 23.52 18.29 -30.17
C CYS A 697 23.89 18.86 -28.80
N LEU A 698 23.82 18.02 -27.77
CA LEU A 698 24.35 18.34 -26.43
C LEU A 698 25.81 17.85 -26.35
N GLN A 699 26.76 18.79 -26.30
CA GLN A 699 28.20 18.49 -26.34
C GLN A 699 28.70 17.78 -25.07
N SER A 700 28.13 18.12 -23.91
CA SER A 700 28.51 17.56 -22.61
C SER A 700 27.37 17.66 -21.61
N VAL A 701 27.19 16.62 -20.80
CA VAL A 701 26.28 16.57 -19.66
C VAL A 701 26.96 15.83 -18.51
N SER A 702 26.76 16.30 -17.28
CA SER A 702 27.23 15.64 -16.07
C SER A 702 26.03 15.30 -15.20
N MET A 703 25.89 14.03 -14.82
CA MET A 703 24.75 13.53 -14.04
C MET A 703 25.25 12.95 -12.73
N ALA A 704 24.54 13.25 -11.64
CA ALA A 704 24.76 12.67 -10.31
C ALA A 704 24.28 11.21 -10.22
N PRO A 705 24.63 10.45 -9.16
CA PRO A 705 24.16 9.08 -8.98
C PRO A 705 22.63 8.97 -9.07
N TYR A 706 22.14 8.02 -9.87
CA TYR A 706 20.71 7.76 -10.10
C TYR A 706 19.88 9.02 -10.48
N SER A 707 20.46 9.99 -11.20
CA SER A 707 19.78 11.25 -11.55
C SER A 707 19.16 11.26 -12.95
N PHE A 708 18.35 12.28 -13.20
CA PHE A 708 17.54 12.48 -14.39
C PHE A 708 17.38 13.97 -14.70
N MET A 709 17.02 14.29 -15.94
CA MET A 709 16.78 15.64 -16.45
C MET A 709 15.63 15.61 -17.45
N ALA A 710 14.89 16.72 -17.55
CA ALA A 710 13.91 16.94 -18.61
C ALA A 710 14.17 18.30 -19.25
N LEU A 711 14.54 18.31 -20.53
CA LEU A 711 15.00 19.48 -21.29
C LEU A 711 13.92 19.97 -22.25
N VAL A 712 13.51 21.22 -22.08
CA VAL A 712 12.60 21.96 -22.98
C VAL A 712 13.33 23.16 -23.60
N PRO A 713 12.86 23.74 -24.72
CA PRO A 713 13.34 25.04 -25.18
C PRO A 713 13.18 26.07 -24.05
N GLU A 714 14.16 26.96 -23.87
CA GLU A 714 14.13 27.93 -22.75
C GLU A 714 12.89 28.86 -22.80
N THR A 715 12.37 29.11 -24.00
CA THR A 715 11.12 29.85 -24.25
C THR A 715 9.85 29.15 -23.77
N GLU A 716 9.93 27.87 -23.41
CA GLU A 716 8.83 27.03 -22.93
C GLU A 716 9.06 26.53 -21.49
N TRP A 717 10.15 26.95 -20.85
CA TRP A 717 10.50 26.56 -19.49
C TRP A 717 9.61 27.25 -18.46
N LEU A 718 9.10 26.48 -17.50
CA LEU A 718 8.32 26.97 -16.37
C LEU A 718 9.07 26.73 -15.05
N PRO A 719 8.99 27.66 -14.06
CA PRO A 719 9.49 27.42 -12.72
C PRO A 719 8.62 26.39 -11.98
N ALA A 720 9.21 25.72 -10.99
CA ALA A 720 8.46 24.93 -10.02
C ALA A 720 7.45 25.79 -9.23
N LEU A 721 6.43 25.15 -8.65
CA LEU A 721 5.54 25.82 -7.71
C LEU A 721 6.28 26.21 -6.42
N PRO A 722 5.89 27.31 -5.75
CA PRO A 722 6.40 27.60 -4.42
C PRO A 722 6.05 26.45 -3.46
N ALA A 723 6.97 26.16 -2.55
CA ALA A 723 6.95 25.03 -1.64
C ALA A 723 7.63 25.41 -0.33
N ILE A 724 7.11 24.94 0.81
CA ILE A 724 7.89 24.87 2.05
C ILE A 724 8.95 23.78 1.84
N THR A 725 10.23 24.11 2.07
CA THR A 725 11.37 23.22 1.81
C THR A 725 11.91 22.56 3.06
N LYS A 726 11.69 23.17 4.22
CA LYS A 726 12.09 22.68 5.54
C LYS A 726 11.32 23.41 6.63
N PHE A 727 10.88 22.65 7.62
CA PHE A 727 10.33 23.16 8.88
C PHE A 727 11.33 22.95 10.02
N THR A 728 11.43 23.92 10.93
CA THR A 728 12.20 23.83 12.19
C THR A 728 11.27 24.25 13.34
N PRO A 729 11.14 23.46 14.43
CA PRO A 729 11.98 22.33 14.86
C PRO A 729 11.83 21.02 14.06
N GLY A 730 10.87 20.93 13.13
CA GLY A 730 10.63 19.76 12.27
C GLY A 730 9.32 19.05 12.61
N HIS A 731 8.84 18.20 11.70
CA HIS A 731 7.57 17.51 11.89
C HIS A 731 7.67 16.39 12.96
N ASP A 732 6.57 16.24 13.70
CA ASP A 732 6.45 15.47 14.94
C ASP A 732 7.63 15.65 15.92
N ALA A 733 8.21 16.86 15.96
CA ALA A 733 9.30 17.16 16.87
C ALA A 733 8.81 17.10 18.33
N ARG A 734 9.49 16.31 19.15
CA ARG A 734 9.21 16.16 20.59
C ARG A 734 10.08 17.14 21.39
N LEU A 735 9.47 18.22 21.87
CA LEU A 735 10.11 19.25 22.66
C LEU A 735 9.94 18.95 24.15
N ILE A 736 11.03 18.59 24.83
CA ILE A 736 11.04 18.39 26.28
C ILE A 736 10.91 19.77 26.97
N ALA A 737 9.99 19.87 27.93
CA ALA A 737 9.82 21.04 28.79
C ALA A 737 9.57 20.59 30.23
N GLU A 738 10.43 21.00 31.16
CA GLU A 738 10.41 20.57 32.56
C GLU A 738 10.04 21.70 33.53
N SER A 739 9.68 21.32 34.75
CA SER A 739 9.17 22.23 35.80
C SER A 739 10.25 23.19 36.33
N GLY A 740 10.52 24.26 35.58
CA GLY A 740 11.45 25.32 35.94
C GLY A 740 12.06 26.04 34.73
N ASP A 741 11.88 25.51 33.51
CA ASP A 741 12.49 26.06 32.31
C ASP A 741 11.93 27.46 31.97
N ALA A 742 12.84 28.44 31.82
CA ALA A 742 12.46 29.83 31.54
C ALA A 742 11.65 30.00 30.24
N ASN A 743 11.83 29.09 29.28
CA ASN A 743 11.18 29.07 27.97
C ASN A 743 10.05 28.01 27.87
N ALA A 744 9.56 27.46 28.98
CA ALA A 744 8.57 26.36 29.02
C ALA A 744 7.20 26.64 28.34
N THR A 745 6.99 27.84 27.80
CA THR A 745 5.74 28.24 27.10
C THR A 745 5.99 28.90 25.74
N THR A 746 7.23 28.81 25.22
CA THR A 746 7.63 29.43 23.94
C THR A 746 8.26 28.42 23.00
N ILE A 747 7.99 28.55 21.69
CA ILE A 747 8.61 27.75 20.63
C ILE A 747 9.05 28.68 19.52
N ASP A 748 10.33 28.64 19.14
CA ASP A 748 10.82 29.30 17.93
C ASP A 748 10.53 28.42 16.71
N LEU A 749 9.94 29.02 15.67
CA LEU A 749 9.60 28.37 14.41
C LEU A 749 10.42 28.98 13.26
N THR A 750 10.83 28.15 12.31
CA THR A 750 11.36 28.59 11.01
C THR A 750 10.76 27.76 9.89
N PHE A 751 10.31 28.43 8.83
CA PHE A 751 9.86 27.83 7.58
C PHE A 751 10.72 28.34 6.43
N GLU A 752 11.43 27.43 5.77
CA GLU A 752 12.20 27.70 4.56
C GLU A 752 11.34 27.45 3.31
N PHE A 753 11.61 28.17 2.23
CA PHE A 753 10.89 28.09 0.96
C PHE A 753 11.85 28.08 -0.24
N ASN A 754 11.45 27.46 -1.36
CA ASN A 754 12.24 27.38 -2.60
C ASN A 754 12.28 28.69 -3.39
N GLN A 755 11.44 29.65 -3.05
CA GLN A 755 11.27 30.94 -3.73
C GLN A 755 11.07 32.07 -2.72
N GLU A 756 11.27 33.31 -3.16
CA GLU A 756 11.06 34.49 -2.31
C GLU A 756 9.56 34.71 -2.04
N MET A 757 9.16 34.50 -0.78
CA MET A 757 7.77 34.59 -0.34
C MET A 757 7.44 35.96 0.22
N LYS A 758 6.16 36.33 0.10
CA LYS A 758 5.62 37.52 0.72
C LYS A 758 5.52 37.33 2.23
N CYS A 759 6.41 37.97 2.98
CA CYS A 759 6.54 37.82 4.43
C CYS A 759 5.20 37.94 5.18
N THR A 760 4.37 38.93 4.81
CA THR A 760 3.04 39.13 5.40
C THR A 760 2.00 38.10 4.96
N SER A 761 2.14 37.51 3.78
CA SER A 761 1.30 36.40 3.28
C SER A 761 1.59 35.12 4.06
N VAL A 762 2.88 34.80 4.26
CA VAL A 762 3.33 33.67 5.09
C VAL A 762 2.82 33.81 6.53
N THR A 763 2.95 35.00 7.15
CA THR A 763 2.43 35.24 8.50
C THR A 763 0.90 35.11 8.59
N ALA A 764 0.16 35.63 7.60
CA ALA A 764 -1.31 35.57 7.59
C ALA A 764 -1.88 34.20 7.21
N ALA A 765 -1.09 33.33 6.56
CA ALA A 765 -1.45 31.97 6.19
C ALA A 765 -1.40 30.98 7.37
N MET A 766 -0.86 31.37 8.53
CA MET A 766 -0.67 30.47 9.68
C MET A 766 -1.87 30.43 10.62
N SER A 767 -2.23 29.21 11.04
CA SER A 767 -3.16 28.98 12.15
C SER A 767 -2.63 27.88 13.08
N PHE A 768 -3.08 27.91 14.34
CA PHE A 768 -2.56 27.08 15.43
C PHE A 768 -3.72 26.37 16.15
N ASN A 769 -3.71 25.03 16.15
CA ASN A 769 -4.65 24.21 16.90
C ASN A 769 -3.89 23.40 17.96
N MET A 770 -4.41 23.29 19.18
CA MET A 770 -3.68 22.74 20.33
C MET A 770 -4.51 21.71 21.09
N SER A 771 -4.20 20.44 20.88
CA SER A 771 -4.67 19.32 21.70
C SER A 771 -3.88 19.29 23.01
N SER A 772 -4.26 20.18 23.94
CA SER A 772 -3.49 20.45 25.16
C SER A 772 -3.81 19.51 26.32
N SER A 773 -2.76 19.10 27.03
CA SER A 773 -2.82 18.44 28.33
C SER A 773 -2.76 19.43 29.51
N GLY A 774 -3.34 20.63 29.34
CA GLY A 774 -3.50 21.65 30.38
C GLY A 774 -2.34 22.62 30.59
N LYS A 775 -2.55 23.57 31.51
CA LYS A 775 -1.64 24.67 31.91
C LYS A 775 -1.06 25.50 30.75
N GLY A 776 -1.91 26.30 30.13
CA GLY A 776 -1.53 27.46 29.31
C GLY A 776 -2.78 28.18 28.79
N SER A 777 -2.63 28.91 27.69
CA SER A 777 -3.75 29.45 26.91
C SER A 777 -3.62 29.01 25.45
N THR A 778 -4.44 29.56 24.55
CA THR A 778 -4.25 29.37 23.11
C THR A 778 -2.85 29.86 22.71
N PRO A 779 -2.08 29.09 21.90
CA PRO A 779 -0.82 29.54 21.32
C PRO A 779 -1.00 30.82 20.49
N THR A 780 -0.07 31.75 20.61
CA THR A 780 -0.10 33.04 19.89
C THR A 780 1.27 33.36 19.33
N LEU A 781 1.36 33.70 18.04
CA LEU A 781 2.57 34.24 17.43
C LEU A 781 2.90 35.62 18.02
N ASP A 782 4.18 35.86 18.33
CA ASP A 782 4.67 37.22 18.57
C ASP A 782 5.12 37.87 17.26
N GLU A 783 4.24 38.67 16.65
CA GLU A 783 4.53 39.40 15.41
C GLU A 783 5.80 40.27 15.51
N THR A 784 6.21 40.73 16.70
CA THR A 784 7.44 41.53 16.87
C THR A 784 8.73 40.71 16.74
N THR A 785 8.64 39.38 16.75
CA THR A 785 9.76 38.47 16.52
C THR A 785 9.93 38.06 15.06
N VAL A 786 8.91 38.31 14.21
CA VAL A 786 8.86 37.83 12.83
C VAL A 786 9.98 38.43 11.98
N LYS A 787 10.73 37.56 11.31
CA LYS A 787 11.86 37.90 10.44
C LYS A 787 11.77 37.11 9.15
N CYS A 788 12.05 37.78 8.04
CA CYS A 788 12.07 37.20 6.71
C CYS A 788 13.38 37.57 6.00
N SER A 789 13.98 36.62 5.28
CA SER A 789 15.26 36.83 4.59
C SER A 789 15.50 35.81 3.49
N THR A 790 16.10 36.24 2.38
CA THR A 790 16.75 35.36 1.41
C THR A 790 17.87 34.53 2.07
N ILE A 791 18.00 33.27 1.69
CA ILE A 791 19.07 32.36 2.14
C ILE A 791 19.71 31.66 0.94
N THR A 792 20.94 31.17 1.11
CA THR A 792 21.75 30.58 0.03
C THR A 792 22.63 29.45 0.56
N GLY A 793 22.95 28.47 -0.30
CA GLY A 793 23.92 27.42 0.03
C GLY A 793 23.33 26.17 0.70
N THR A 794 22.01 26.02 0.72
CA THR A 794 21.36 24.74 1.03
C THR A 794 21.47 23.79 -0.16
N THR A 795 21.81 22.53 0.09
CA THR A 795 21.89 21.48 -0.95
C THR A 795 20.93 20.34 -0.57
N PRO A 796 19.89 20.06 -1.37
CA PRO A 796 19.01 18.91 -1.17
C PRO A 796 19.75 17.56 -1.21
N LEU A 797 19.18 16.54 -0.58
CA LEU A 797 19.76 15.18 -0.50
C LEU A 797 19.38 14.32 -1.72
N VAL A 798 18.36 14.76 -2.47
CA VAL A 798 17.83 14.13 -3.67
C VAL A 798 18.07 15.02 -4.89
N SER A 799 18.53 14.41 -5.99
CA SER A 799 18.74 15.14 -7.26
C SER A 799 17.42 15.63 -7.85
N GLY A 800 17.42 16.84 -8.41
CA GLY A 800 16.25 17.47 -9.04
C GLY A 800 15.34 18.27 -8.11
N VAL A 801 15.48 18.14 -6.78
CA VAL A 801 14.73 18.90 -5.77
C VAL A 801 15.25 20.33 -5.64
N ASP A 802 14.37 21.31 -5.46
CA ASP A 802 14.77 22.70 -5.20
C ASP A 802 15.55 22.86 -3.88
N ALA A 803 16.58 23.70 -3.90
CA ALA A 803 17.17 24.27 -2.70
C ALA A 803 16.23 25.28 -2.00
N SER A 804 16.45 25.56 -0.71
CA SER A 804 15.85 26.70 -0.02
C SER A 804 16.49 28.01 -0.51
N ALA A 805 15.65 28.99 -0.87
CA ALA A 805 16.09 30.33 -1.32
C ALA A 805 15.65 31.45 -0.35
N TRP A 806 14.70 31.19 0.54
CA TRP A 806 14.12 32.18 1.45
C TRP A 806 13.65 31.52 2.74
N GLN A 807 13.57 32.28 3.83
CA GLN A 807 13.03 31.82 5.12
C GLN A 807 12.14 32.87 5.79
N TRP A 808 11.16 32.36 6.54
CA TRP A 808 10.40 33.06 7.58
C TRP A 808 10.77 32.45 8.93
N SER A 809 10.90 33.25 9.99
CA SER A 809 11.01 32.77 11.36
C SER A 809 10.26 33.67 12.35
N GLY A 810 9.82 33.10 13.47
CA GLY A 810 9.08 33.80 14.52
C GLY A 810 8.82 32.91 15.75
N THR A 811 8.54 33.53 16.90
CA THR A 811 8.36 32.85 18.19
C THR A 811 6.89 32.75 18.56
N LEU A 812 6.40 31.53 18.81
CA LEU A 812 5.13 31.31 19.49
C LEU A 812 5.28 31.53 21.00
N LYS A 813 4.24 32.11 21.60
CA LYS A 813 4.07 32.30 23.04
C LYS A 813 2.84 31.55 23.55
N ASN A 814 2.81 31.35 24.87
CA ASN A 814 1.72 30.72 25.62
C ASN A 814 1.45 29.24 25.26
N VAL A 815 2.40 28.53 24.64
CA VAL A 815 2.21 27.15 24.20
C VAL A 815 2.17 26.21 25.42
N PRO A 816 1.03 25.56 25.72
CA PRO A 816 0.92 24.61 26.84
C PRO A 816 1.64 23.30 26.51
N ASP A 817 1.45 22.28 27.35
CA ASP A 817 1.84 20.92 27.01
C ASP A 817 0.73 20.20 26.22
N GLY A 818 1.10 19.18 25.45
CA GLY A 818 0.25 18.41 24.55
C GLY A 818 0.78 18.40 23.11
N ILE A 819 -0.14 18.38 22.13
CA ILE A 819 0.16 18.35 20.70
C ILE A 819 -0.30 19.65 20.04
N LEU A 820 0.60 20.30 19.31
CA LEU A 820 0.37 21.51 18.52
C LEU A 820 0.34 21.13 17.03
N THR A 821 -0.77 21.43 16.36
CA THR A 821 -0.86 21.43 14.89
C THR A 821 -0.74 22.86 14.38
N ILE A 822 0.22 23.10 13.51
CA ILE A 822 0.38 24.36 12.77
C ILE A 822 -0.12 24.11 11.35
N THR A 823 -0.99 24.96 10.83
CA THR A 823 -1.47 24.85 9.43
C THR A 823 -1.07 26.10 8.67
N VAL A 824 -0.49 25.93 7.48
CA VAL A 824 -0.04 26.99 6.58
C VAL A 824 -0.82 26.91 5.27
N THR A 825 -1.79 27.80 5.07
CA THR A 825 -2.71 27.74 3.92
C THR A 825 -2.31 28.71 2.81
N ASN A 826 -1.82 28.16 1.70
CA ASN A 826 -1.60 28.84 0.42
C ASN A 826 -0.87 30.21 0.45
N PRO A 827 0.30 30.34 1.12
CA PRO A 827 1.07 31.58 1.11
C PRO A 827 1.63 31.90 -0.29
N THR A 828 1.76 33.19 -0.60
CA THR A 828 2.13 33.66 -1.95
C THR A 828 3.58 34.13 -2.08
N THR A 829 4.17 33.98 -3.26
CA THR A 829 5.45 34.64 -3.63
C THR A 829 5.34 36.17 -3.55
N GLU A 830 6.46 36.86 -3.34
CA GLU A 830 6.50 38.34 -3.39
C GLU A 830 6.48 38.84 -4.84
N ALA A 831 7.27 38.22 -5.72
CA ALA A 831 7.50 38.71 -7.08
C ALA A 831 6.35 38.43 -8.08
N SER A 832 5.62 37.32 -7.91
CA SER A 832 4.58 36.87 -8.87
C SER A 832 3.18 36.71 -8.26
N GLY A 833 3.04 36.75 -6.92
CA GLY A 833 1.77 36.52 -6.24
C GLY A 833 1.24 35.08 -6.35
N VAL A 834 2.04 34.14 -6.86
CA VAL A 834 1.68 32.73 -7.01
C VAL A 834 1.66 32.07 -5.64
N GLY A 835 0.56 31.39 -5.32
CA GLY A 835 0.40 30.63 -4.09
C GLY A 835 1.02 29.22 -4.17
N THR A 836 1.27 28.58 -3.03
CA THR A 836 1.69 27.16 -2.98
C THR A 836 0.58 26.20 -3.46
N ASN A 837 -0.68 26.64 -3.47
CA ASN A 837 -1.85 25.82 -3.75
C ASN A 837 -1.91 24.55 -2.87
N SER A 838 -1.47 24.67 -1.61
CA SER A 838 -1.46 23.64 -0.57
C SER A 838 -2.06 24.15 0.74
N THR A 839 -2.59 23.24 1.54
CA THR A 839 -2.83 23.41 2.98
C THR A 839 -1.82 22.52 3.69
N ASP A 840 -0.70 23.09 4.13
CA ASP A 840 0.39 22.32 4.71
C ASP A 840 0.23 22.22 6.23
N HIS A 841 0.10 21.00 6.75
CA HIS A 841 -0.04 20.73 8.19
C HIS A 841 1.27 20.24 8.79
N PHE A 842 1.63 20.78 9.96
CA PHE A 842 2.82 20.42 10.72
C PHE A 842 2.46 20.09 12.16
N MET A 843 3.17 19.15 12.78
CA MET A 843 2.94 18.74 14.16
C MET A 843 4.18 18.96 15.03
N ILE A 844 3.96 19.43 16.26
CA ILE A 844 4.94 19.43 17.36
C ILE A 844 4.28 18.79 18.59
N ARG A 845 5.01 17.95 19.32
CA ARG A 845 4.61 17.52 20.67
C ARG A 845 5.47 18.25 21.70
N LYS A 846 4.86 18.76 22.77
CA LYS A 846 5.59 19.49 23.82
C LYS A 846 5.16 19.04 25.22
N GLY A 847 6.14 18.79 26.09
CA GLY A 847 5.93 18.61 27.52
C GLY A 847 7.05 17.83 28.19
N SER A 848 6.86 17.46 29.46
CA SER A 848 7.88 16.73 30.22
C SER A 848 8.22 15.36 29.64
N ALA A 849 9.40 14.83 29.99
CA ALA A 849 9.86 13.51 29.56
C ALA A 849 8.91 12.38 30.02
N LYS A 850 8.11 12.60 31.07
CA LYS A 850 7.07 11.67 31.58
C LYS A 850 5.67 11.88 30.95
N ASN A 851 5.45 12.90 30.11
CA ASN A 851 4.13 13.16 29.52
C ASN A 851 3.81 12.12 28.42
N VAL A 852 2.87 11.21 28.70
CA VAL A 852 2.54 10.07 27.83
C VAL A 852 1.99 10.47 26.46
N ILE A 853 1.38 11.66 26.34
CA ILE A 853 0.84 12.20 25.06
C ILE A 853 1.98 12.65 24.13
N VAL A 854 3.09 13.09 24.74
CA VAL A 854 4.30 13.57 24.07
C VAL A 854 5.26 12.43 23.78
N ASN A 855 5.40 11.50 24.74
CA ASN A 855 6.40 10.43 24.74
C ASN A 855 5.70 9.07 24.99
N PRO A 856 5.21 8.39 23.94
CA PRO A 856 4.42 7.15 24.03
C PRO A 856 5.20 5.91 24.51
N THR A 857 6.49 6.06 24.79
CA THR A 857 7.33 5.06 25.48
C THR A 857 7.17 5.07 27.00
N ASN A 858 6.40 6.03 27.55
CA ASN A 858 5.99 6.06 28.97
C ASN A 858 4.59 5.47 29.17
N ASP A 859 4.20 4.45 28.41
CA ASP A 859 2.90 3.77 28.55
C ASP A 859 2.78 2.94 29.85
N PHE A 860 3.89 2.74 30.57
CA PHE A 860 3.95 2.09 31.88
C PHE A 860 4.45 3.03 32.98
N ASP A 861 3.64 3.20 34.02
CA ASP A 861 3.94 4.06 35.17
C ASP A 861 4.02 3.24 36.46
N ASN A 862 5.22 2.73 36.75
CA ASN A 862 5.48 1.91 37.94
C ASN A 862 5.31 2.69 39.26
N ASP A 863 5.43 4.02 39.23
CA ASP A 863 5.26 4.89 40.39
C ASP A 863 3.77 5.18 40.68
N ALA A 864 2.87 4.87 39.73
CA ALA A 864 1.47 5.29 39.82
C ALA A 864 0.69 4.67 40.99
N PHE A 865 1.08 3.50 41.52
CA PHE A 865 0.32 2.79 42.55
C PHE A 865 1.04 2.78 43.90
N GLY A 866 0.88 3.88 44.66
CA GLY A 866 1.46 4.03 45.99
C GLY A 866 0.62 3.38 47.10
N TRP A 867 1.27 3.07 48.24
CA TRP A 867 0.63 2.70 49.51
C TRP A 867 1.23 3.50 50.66
N SER A 868 0.38 4.23 51.39
CA SER A 868 0.75 5.00 52.59
C SER A 868 -0.45 5.20 53.51
N ASP A 869 -0.22 5.35 54.82
CA ASP A 869 -1.23 5.65 55.83
C ASP A 869 -2.53 4.81 55.76
N GLY A 870 -2.39 3.52 55.42
CA GLY A 870 -3.51 2.58 55.29
C GLY A 870 -4.32 2.70 54.00
N LYS A 871 -3.81 3.40 52.97
CA LYS A 871 -4.52 3.68 51.72
C LYS A 871 -3.64 3.39 50.50
N TYR A 872 -4.26 2.83 49.47
CA TYR A 872 -3.72 2.83 48.13
C TYR A 872 -4.01 4.16 47.45
N THR A 873 -3.03 4.72 46.74
CA THR A 873 -3.14 5.98 45.99
C THR A 873 -2.74 5.73 44.55
N PHE A 874 -3.71 5.78 43.62
CA PHE A 874 -3.41 5.76 42.19
C PHE A 874 -3.19 7.19 41.67
N THR A 875 -2.00 7.45 41.13
CA THR A 875 -1.56 8.76 40.61
C THR A 875 -0.86 8.57 39.28
N HIS A 876 -1.61 8.49 38.19
CA HIS A 876 -1.05 8.32 36.84
C HIS A 876 -0.34 9.61 36.36
N ASN A 877 0.83 9.48 35.73
CA ASN A 877 1.53 10.59 35.07
C ASN A 877 0.87 11.02 33.74
N ALA A 878 -0.08 10.24 33.22
CA ALA A 878 -0.98 10.69 32.16
C ALA A 878 -1.81 11.91 32.61
N TRP A 879 -2.11 12.85 31.71
CA TRP A 879 -2.93 14.01 32.04
C TRP A 879 -4.20 14.00 31.18
N VAL A 880 -5.26 13.42 31.75
CA VAL A 880 -6.54 13.22 31.04
C VAL A 880 -7.17 14.58 30.71
N PRO A 881 -7.49 14.86 29.42
CA PRO A 881 -8.22 16.07 29.05
C PRO A 881 -9.55 16.16 29.81
N THR A 882 -9.91 17.36 30.28
CA THR A 882 -11.22 17.58 30.89
C THR A 882 -12.29 17.66 29.81
N CYS A 883 -12.79 16.50 29.39
CA CYS A 883 -13.90 16.39 28.45
C CYS A 883 -15.10 17.19 28.95
N SER A 884 -15.35 18.33 28.31
CA SER A 884 -16.40 19.29 28.63
C SER A 884 -17.75 18.78 28.09
N ALA A 885 -18.22 17.68 28.69
CA ALA A 885 -19.51 17.08 28.39
C ALA A 885 -20.62 18.14 28.46
N THR A 886 -21.10 18.56 27.29
CA THR A 886 -22.08 19.65 27.19
C THR A 886 -23.43 19.12 27.67
N PRO A 887 -24.06 19.70 28.71
CA PRO A 887 -25.28 19.15 29.29
C PRO A 887 -26.50 19.46 28.38
N GLY A 888 -26.65 18.69 27.29
CA GLY A 888 -27.59 19.06 26.22
C GLY A 888 -28.02 17.97 25.22
N THR A 889 -27.62 16.69 25.38
CA THR A 889 -28.04 15.60 24.48
C THR A 889 -28.88 14.54 25.21
N SER A 890 -30.08 14.28 24.69
CA SER A 890 -31.04 13.36 25.32
C SER A 890 -30.86 11.91 24.83
N VAL A 891 -30.34 11.04 25.68
CA VAL A 891 -30.30 9.59 25.42
C VAL A 891 -31.73 9.05 25.32
N ARG A 892 -32.10 8.48 24.15
CA ARG A 892 -33.38 7.78 23.96
C ARG A 892 -33.41 6.52 24.84
N THR A 893 -34.57 6.23 25.42
CA THR A 893 -34.77 5.04 26.28
C THR A 893 -35.92 4.16 25.78
N GLY A 894 -35.63 2.87 25.57
CA GLY A 894 -36.58 1.82 25.22
C GLY A 894 -35.96 0.76 24.29
N ARG A 895 -36.31 -0.52 24.38
CA ARG A 895 -37.16 -1.23 25.37
C ARG A 895 -36.72 -2.72 25.46
N PRO A 896 -37.24 -3.53 26.42
CA PRO A 896 -36.52 -4.73 26.90
C PRO A 896 -36.81 -6.02 26.12
N GLY A 897 -35.83 -6.92 26.07
CA GLY A 897 -35.98 -8.27 25.53
C GLY A 897 -34.99 -9.30 26.10
N ARG A 898 -35.55 -10.39 26.66
CA ARG A 898 -34.91 -11.67 27.05
C ARG A 898 -33.84 -11.68 28.16
N THR A 899 -33.85 -12.80 28.88
CA THR A 899 -33.08 -13.09 30.08
C THR A 899 -32.00 -14.14 29.82
N GLY A 900 -30.86 -14.02 30.49
CA GLY A 900 -30.22 -15.21 31.09
C GLY A 900 -28.82 -15.60 30.61
N ARG A 901 -27.80 -14.90 31.09
CA ARG A 901 -26.62 -15.52 31.73
C ARG A 901 -25.91 -14.50 32.64
N THR A 902 -25.18 -15.00 33.63
CA THR A 902 -24.62 -14.21 34.73
C THR A 902 -23.15 -13.87 34.52
N SER A 903 -22.83 -12.59 34.49
CA SER A 903 -21.54 -12.06 34.96
C SER A 903 -21.80 -11.20 36.20
N GLN A 904 -20.91 -11.23 37.19
CA GLN A 904 -21.08 -10.51 38.45
C GLN A 904 -20.35 -9.17 38.41
N LEU A 905 -21.11 -8.06 38.47
CA LEU A 905 -20.80 -6.98 39.40
C LEU A 905 -22.06 -6.18 39.71
N SER A 906 -22.37 -6.01 41.00
CA SER A 906 -23.49 -5.17 41.44
C SER A 906 -23.33 -4.81 42.91
N MET A 907 -23.11 -3.54 43.19
CA MET A 907 -23.42 -2.92 44.49
C MET A 907 -24.15 -1.60 44.26
N HIS A 908 -25.45 -1.63 44.50
CA HIS A 908 -26.25 -0.45 44.78
C HIS A 908 -27.06 -0.73 46.05
N LEU A 909 -26.82 0.06 47.09
CA LEU A 909 -27.52 -0.04 48.37
C LEU A 909 -28.84 0.73 48.30
N SER A 910 -29.91 0.11 48.80
CA SER A 910 -31.29 0.53 48.53
C SER A 910 -31.81 1.56 49.53
N SER A 911 -32.77 2.41 49.10
CA SER A 911 -34.08 2.47 49.81
C SER A 911 -35.18 3.24 49.07
N MET A 912 -36.34 2.57 49.00
CA MET A 912 -37.73 3.02 48.91
C MET A 912 -38.06 4.52 48.74
N THR A 913 -38.92 4.85 47.76
CA THR A 913 -40.38 5.06 48.01
C THR A 913 -41.17 5.08 46.70
N THR A 914 -42.51 4.96 46.77
CA THR A 914 -43.36 4.62 45.62
C THR A 914 -44.58 5.53 45.49
N THR A 915 -44.68 6.41 44.48
CA THR A 915 -45.99 6.94 44.02
C THR A 915 -46.05 7.54 42.60
N ARG A 916 -46.95 6.98 41.79
CA ARG A 916 -47.81 7.54 40.73
C ARG A 916 -47.55 8.93 40.07
N LEU A 917 -47.39 8.88 38.73
CA LEU A 917 -48.21 9.52 37.66
C LEU A 917 -48.12 11.03 37.30
N THR A 918 -48.46 11.26 36.01
CA THR A 918 -49.10 12.44 35.37
C THR A 918 -48.31 13.73 35.01
N SER A 919 -47.88 13.78 33.73
CA SER A 919 -48.22 14.77 32.68
C SER A 919 -47.94 16.29 32.81
N GLY A 920 -47.39 16.87 31.73
CA GLY A 920 -47.32 18.32 31.42
C GLY A 920 -45.92 18.72 30.94
N MET A 921 -45.60 18.82 29.64
CA MET A 921 -45.95 19.83 28.61
C MET A 921 -45.42 21.27 28.82
N ALA A 922 -44.69 21.74 27.79
CA ALA A 922 -44.60 23.11 27.27
C ALA A 922 -43.55 24.13 27.79
N ASN A 923 -42.71 24.56 26.83
CA ASN A 923 -42.42 25.96 26.44
C ASN A 923 -41.31 26.83 27.10
N THR A 924 -40.17 26.89 26.37
CA THR A 924 -39.55 28.10 25.74
C THR A 924 -38.83 29.20 26.56
N LEU A 925 -37.83 29.81 25.89
CA LEU A 925 -37.23 31.16 26.02
C LEU A 925 -36.05 31.41 26.99
N TRP A 926 -34.87 31.60 26.37
CA TRP A 926 -33.90 32.71 26.54
C TRP A 926 -33.99 33.59 27.80
N PHE A 927 -32.87 33.75 28.54
CA PHE A 927 -31.96 34.90 28.32
C PHE A 927 -30.60 34.76 29.04
N ASN A 928 -29.69 35.70 28.74
CA ASN A 928 -28.29 35.79 29.18
C ASN A 928 -28.09 36.75 30.38
N THR A 929 -27.37 36.32 31.43
CA THR A 929 -26.56 37.16 32.34
C THR A 929 -25.55 36.29 33.11
N GLY A 930 -24.33 36.79 33.34
CA GLY A 930 -23.30 36.10 34.15
C GLY A 930 -22.93 36.82 35.45
N ALA A 931 -22.28 36.11 36.38
CA ALA A 931 -21.59 36.66 37.55
C ALA A 931 -20.45 35.71 38.00
N THR A 932 -19.38 36.27 38.57
CA THR A 932 -18.16 35.53 38.99
C THR A 932 -18.19 35.12 40.47
N LEU A 933 -17.50 34.03 40.81
CA LEU A 933 -17.01 33.75 42.16
C LEU A 933 -15.86 32.72 42.15
N HIS A 934 -14.83 32.91 42.99
CA HIS A 934 -13.65 32.05 43.08
C HIS A 934 -13.83 30.91 44.12
N SER A 935 -13.43 29.68 43.77
CA SER A 935 -12.59 28.78 44.60
C SER A 935 -12.47 27.40 43.94
N PRO A 936 -11.27 26.85 43.68
CA PRO A 936 -11.12 25.45 43.28
C PRO A 936 -11.22 24.53 44.50
N ARG A 937 -11.99 23.44 44.40
CA ARG A 937 -11.92 22.31 45.36
C ARG A 937 -11.27 21.12 44.68
N LEU A 938 -10.24 20.56 45.31
CA LEU A 938 -9.73 19.23 44.99
C LEU A 938 -10.77 18.19 45.47
N THR A 939 -11.11 17.23 44.61
CA THR A 939 -11.92 16.06 44.96
C THR A 939 -11.04 14.82 45.00
N SER A 940 -10.66 14.39 46.21
CA SER A 940 -10.09 13.06 46.44
C SER A 940 -11.21 12.07 46.78
N PHE A 941 -11.19 10.89 46.16
CA PHE A 941 -12.01 9.77 46.61
C PHE A 941 -11.28 9.03 47.73
N THR A 942 -12.03 8.56 48.73
CA THR A 942 -11.49 7.79 49.85
C THR A 942 -12.34 6.54 50.05
N LEU A 943 -11.72 5.37 50.03
CA LEU A 943 -12.30 4.14 50.55
C LEU A 943 -11.79 3.93 51.99
N THR A 944 -12.65 3.38 52.84
CA THR A 944 -12.33 3.00 54.22
C THR A 944 -12.80 1.57 54.46
N GLU A 945 -12.03 0.79 55.21
CA GLU A 945 -12.35 -0.60 55.51
C GLU A 945 -13.62 -0.73 56.37
N ASP A 946 -14.48 -1.67 56.01
CA ASP A 946 -15.43 -2.31 56.91
C ASP A 946 -15.05 -3.80 57.00
N THR A 947 -14.99 -4.35 58.22
CA THR A 947 -14.30 -5.63 58.48
C THR A 947 -15.21 -6.85 58.32
N VAL A 948 -14.82 -7.78 57.43
CA VAL A 948 -15.42 -9.12 57.36
C VAL A 948 -14.38 -10.18 57.76
N ASN A 949 -14.51 -10.69 58.98
CA ASN A 949 -13.64 -11.74 59.50
C ASN A 949 -13.94 -13.10 58.84
N LEU A 950 -12.99 -13.65 58.08
CA LEU A 950 -13.02 -15.05 57.65
C LEU A 950 -12.26 -15.91 58.66
N VAL A 951 -13.00 -16.57 59.55
CA VAL A 951 -12.45 -17.41 60.61
C VAL A 951 -11.91 -18.74 60.04
N VAL A 952 -10.63 -19.01 60.24
CA VAL A 952 -10.02 -20.32 60.00
C VAL A 952 -9.85 -21.05 61.34
N SER A 953 -10.57 -22.15 61.54
CA SER A 953 -10.41 -23.04 62.71
C SER A 953 -9.72 -24.37 62.31
N PRO A 954 -8.78 -24.91 63.10
CA PRO A 954 -7.85 -25.96 62.63
C PRO A 954 -8.12 -27.37 63.21
N SER A 955 -7.17 -28.28 62.92
CA SER A 955 -6.86 -29.56 63.61
C SER A 955 -7.63 -30.84 63.19
N SER A 956 -7.10 -32.07 63.32
CA SER A 956 -5.68 -32.55 63.26
C SER A 956 -5.58 -34.09 63.36
N SER A 957 -4.61 -34.71 62.66
CA SER A 957 -3.93 -35.98 63.05
C SER A 957 -2.66 -36.17 62.18
N PHE A 958 -1.40 -36.14 62.67
CA PHE A 958 -0.68 -37.10 63.54
C PHE A 958 -0.55 -38.52 62.91
N VAL A 959 0.62 -39.21 62.84
CA VAL A 959 1.98 -39.06 63.45
C VAL A 959 3.08 -39.40 62.38
N GLY A 960 4.38 -39.19 62.68
CA GLY A 960 5.55 -39.65 61.87
C GLY A 960 5.83 -41.17 61.92
N HIS A 961 6.98 -41.71 61.45
CA HIS A 961 8.31 -41.09 61.27
C HIS A 961 9.25 -41.89 60.33
N SER A 962 10.26 -41.23 59.72
CA SER A 962 11.54 -41.77 59.13
C SER A 962 11.51 -43.01 58.20
N THR A 963 12.01 -42.96 56.95
CA THR A 963 13.44 -43.13 56.61
C THR A 963 13.74 -43.00 55.09
N HIS A 964 15.00 -42.66 54.74
CA HIS A 964 15.74 -42.91 53.48
C HIS A 964 15.15 -42.55 52.09
N GLY A 965 15.92 -41.75 51.33
CA GLY A 965 16.14 -41.98 49.89
C GLY A 965 15.23 -41.24 48.89
N VAL A 966 15.66 -40.06 48.41
CA VAL A 966 15.16 -39.50 47.14
C VAL A 966 15.79 -40.27 45.98
N SER A 967 14.98 -40.83 45.08
CA SER A 967 15.45 -41.51 43.88
C SER A 967 14.79 -40.93 42.63
N ILE A 968 15.56 -40.12 41.89
CA ILE A 968 15.23 -39.74 40.52
C ILE A 968 15.53 -40.93 39.62
N ARG A 969 14.54 -41.42 38.86
CA ARG A 969 14.74 -42.48 37.86
C ARG A 969 14.81 -41.91 36.44
N VAL A 970 16.04 -41.62 36.01
CA VAL A 970 16.39 -41.63 34.58
C VAL A 970 16.46 -43.08 34.12
N PHE A 971 15.93 -43.40 32.93
CA PHE A 971 16.18 -44.68 32.27
C PHE A 971 16.49 -44.49 30.78
N LEU A 972 17.79 -44.52 30.47
CA LEU A 972 18.32 -44.79 29.13
C LEU A 972 18.47 -46.31 28.97
N HIS A 973 18.07 -46.88 27.83
CA HIS A 973 19.03 -47.56 26.94
C HIS A 973 18.46 -48.18 25.65
N ARG A 974 19.36 -48.25 24.66
CA ARG A 974 19.47 -49.23 23.56
C ARG A 974 18.33 -49.38 22.56
N TRP A 975 18.59 -48.90 21.35
CA TRP A 975 18.23 -49.63 20.13
C TRP A 975 18.99 -50.97 20.06
N SER A 976 18.40 -51.96 19.39
CA SER A 976 19.09 -53.17 18.94
C SER A 976 18.71 -53.51 17.50
N THR A 977 19.70 -53.70 16.64
CA THR A 977 19.51 -54.26 15.29
C THR A 977 19.08 -55.73 15.37
N THR A 978 18.34 -56.23 14.37
CA THR A 978 18.15 -57.68 14.18
C THR A 978 18.11 -58.02 12.69
N THR A 979 19.16 -58.69 12.22
CA THR A 979 19.22 -59.29 10.89
C THR A 979 18.68 -60.73 10.91
N LYS A 980 17.89 -61.11 9.92
CA LYS A 980 17.67 -62.51 9.51
C LYS A 980 17.72 -62.60 7.99
N ALA A 981 18.36 -63.64 7.48
CA ALA A 981 18.49 -63.89 6.05
C ALA A 981 18.20 -65.37 5.73
N ASN A 982 17.42 -65.60 4.68
CA ASN A 982 17.61 -66.63 3.63
C ASN A 982 16.30 -66.88 2.87
N GLY A 983 16.39 -67.27 1.58
CA GLY A 983 15.44 -68.27 1.08
C GLY A 983 14.74 -68.15 -0.28
N SER A 984 15.40 -67.69 -1.36
CA SER A 984 15.04 -68.06 -2.76
C SER A 984 13.68 -67.51 -3.32
N SER A 985 13.36 -67.48 -4.63
CA SER A 985 14.05 -67.93 -5.86
C SER A 985 13.52 -67.19 -7.13
N ARG A 986 14.34 -67.08 -8.21
CA ARG A 986 14.02 -67.16 -9.68
C ARG A 986 12.85 -66.32 -10.29
N SER A 987 12.86 -65.80 -11.54
CA SER A 987 13.86 -65.74 -12.66
C SER A 987 13.29 -64.96 -13.90
N TRP A 988 14.13 -64.62 -14.90
CA TRP A 988 13.86 -64.02 -16.25
C TRP A 988 13.55 -62.50 -16.30
N LEU A 989 14.20 -61.57 -17.06
CA LEU A 989 14.90 -61.49 -18.38
C LEU A 989 13.98 -61.43 -19.64
N PRO A 990 14.36 -60.76 -20.77
CA PRO A 990 14.96 -59.40 -20.91
C PRO A 990 14.57 -58.62 -22.22
N GLY A 991 15.00 -57.34 -22.37
CA GLY A 991 15.09 -56.63 -23.68
C GLY A 991 15.52 -55.15 -23.55
N ARG A 992 16.74 -54.73 -23.95
CA ARG A 992 17.22 -54.32 -25.31
C ARG A 992 16.56 -53.02 -25.84
N ARG A 993 17.29 -51.99 -26.34
CA ARG A 993 18.74 -51.87 -26.65
C ARG A 993 19.18 -50.40 -26.92
N THR A 994 20.38 -49.99 -26.46
CA THR A 994 21.37 -49.02 -27.07
C THR A 994 20.90 -47.66 -27.64
N PHE A 995 21.60 -46.51 -27.53
CA PHE A 995 22.95 -46.08 -27.07
C PHE A 995 22.89 -44.53 -26.87
N SER A 996 23.81 -43.76 -26.28
CA SER A 996 25.14 -43.95 -25.62
C SER A 996 25.25 -42.89 -24.45
N SER A 997 26.35 -42.27 -23.98
CA SER A 997 27.79 -42.19 -24.32
C SER A 997 28.66 -41.68 -23.12
N THR A 998 29.94 -41.39 -23.39
CA THR A 998 31.00 -40.70 -22.60
C THR A 998 30.56 -39.56 -21.66
N SER A 999 31.19 -39.33 -20.48
CA SER A 999 32.34 -40.00 -19.81
C SER A 999 32.44 -39.59 -18.33
N GLY A 1000 32.96 -40.45 -17.45
CA GLY A 1000 33.23 -40.15 -16.03
C GLY A 1000 34.68 -39.68 -15.74
N PRO A 1001 35.19 -39.73 -14.49
CA PRO A 1001 34.57 -40.30 -13.27
C PRO A 1001 34.47 -39.32 -12.07
N THR A 1002 33.59 -39.63 -11.12
CA THR A 1002 33.52 -38.99 -9.79
C THR A 1002 34.31 -39.77 -8.75
N THR A 1003 35.15 -39.08 -7.97
CA THR A 1003 35.85 -39.64 -6.80
C THR A 1003 35.15 -39.14 -5.53
N ILE A 1004 34.66 -40.05 -4.68
CA ILE A 1004 34.09 -39.71 -3.37
C ILE A 1004 35.18 -39.83 -2.31
N THR A 1005 35.43 -38.75 -1.55
CA THR A 1005 36.28 -38.77 -0.36
C THR A 1005 35.59 -38.04 0.80
N THR A 1006 35.31 -38.79 1.86
CA THR A 1006 34.69 -38.32 3.11
C THR A 1006 35.68 -37.57 4.00
N THR A 1007 35.29 -36.40 4.53
CA THR A 1007 35.82 -35.88 5.82
C THR A 1007 34.94 -34.75 6.36
N GLU A 1008 33.83 -35.09 7.02
CA GLU A 1008 33.15 -34.19 7.97
C GLU A 1008 33.42 -34.69 9.40
N THR A 1009 34.27 -33.97 10.15
CA THR A 1009 34.30 -33.80 11.62
C THR A 1009 35.67 -33.23 12.02
N LEU A 1010 35.74 -31.94 12.39
CA LEU A 1010 36.70 -31.33 13.37
C LEU A 1010 36.78 -29.79 13.24
N MET A 1011 35.67 -29.04 13.36
CA MET A 1011 35.77 -27.58 13.57
C MET A 1011 34.68 -26.89 14.42
N GLU A 1012 33.96 -27.65 15.28
CA GLU A 1012 32.89 -27.09 16.15
C GLU A 1012 33.20 -27.10 17.66
N MET A 1013 34.45 -27.30 18.10
CA MET A 1013 34.80 -27.41 19.52
C MET A 1013 35.72 -26.30 20.09
N VAL A 1014 35.75 -25.11 19.47
CA VAL A 1014 36.61 -23.99 19.93
C VAL A 1014 35.85 -22.68 20.23
N LEU A 1015 34.71 -22.41 19.58
CA LEU A 1015 34.02 -21.11 19.70
C LEU A 1015 33.00 -21.01 20.87
N TRP A 1016 32.75 -22.09 21.61
CA TRP A 1016 31.67 -22.13 22.62
C TRP A 1016 32.07 -21.74 24.06
N ILE A 1017 33.32 -21.34 24.30
CA ILE A 1017 33.88 -21.15 25.67
C ILE A 1017 34.22 -19.67 26.00
N VAL A 1018 34.22 -18.76 25.03
CA VAL A 1018 34.67 -17.36 25.24
C VAL A 1018 33.52 -16.38 25.58
N SER A 1019 32.25 -16.77 25.42
CA SER A 1019 31.09 -15.85 25.46
C SER A 1019 30.36 -15.72 26.83
N ARG A 1020 30.93 -16.25 27.93
CA ARG A 1020 30.34 -16.08 29.28
C ARG A 1020 31.38 -15.93 30.40
N LEU A 1021 31.96 -14.73 30.56
CA LEU A 1021 32.53 -14.27 31.84
C LEU A 1021 32.91 -12.77 31.83
N THR A 1022 31.96 -11.89 32.16
CA THR A 1022 32.08 -10.78 33.15
C THR A 1022 30.93 -9.78 32.99
N LEU A 1023 30.33 -9.38 34.12
CA LEU A 1023 29.29 -8.35 34.19
C LEU A 1023 29.37 -7.71 35.59
N LEU A 1024 29.91 -6.51 35.70
CA LEU A 1024 29.94 -5.68 36.93
C LEU A 1024 30.17 -4.20 36.55
N HIS A 1025 29.39 -3.30 37.14
CA HIS A 1025 29.42 -1.83 36.98
C HIS A 1025 30.20 -1.15 38.13
N PRO A 1026 30.40 0.20 38.13
CA PRO A 1026 30.61 1.17 37.02
C PRO A 1026 31.83 2.11 37.29
N THR A 1027 32.13 3.09 36.41
CA THR A 1027 32.34 4.55 36.72
C THR A 1027 33.10 5.38 35.64
N THR A 1028 32.68 6.66 35.49
CA THR A 1028 33.45 7.88 35.11
C THR A 1028 34.30 8.00 33.82
N SER A 1029 33.73 8.73 32.85
CA SER A 1029 34.27 9.98 32.24
C SER A 1029 35.37 10.01 31.15
N THR A 1030 35.31 11.10 30.36
CA THR A 1030 36.32 11.72 29.45
C THR A 1030 36.69 11.05 28.11
N SER A 1031 36.25 11.68 27.01
CA SER A 1031 36.95 11.83 25.71
C SER A 1031 38.08 12.90 25.83
N PRO A 1032 38.89 13.30 24.80
CA PRO A 1032 38.72 13.14 23.33
C PRO A 1032 40.03 12.94 22.49
N LEU A 1033 39.96 13.17 21.15
CA LEU A 1033 41.06 13.47 20.18
C LEU A 1033 41.98 12.28 19.73
N LEU A 1034 42.61 12.23 18.53
CA LEU A 1034 42.45 12.90 17.20
C LEU A 1034 43.36 12.27 16.09
N LEU A 1035 42.82 12.03 14.87
CA LEU A 1035 43.43 11.94 13.49
C LEU A 1035 44.65 11.05 13.08
N ILE A 1036 44.70 10.80 11.74
CA ILE A 1036 45.87 10.57 10.84
C ILE A 1036 46.58 9.20 10.84
N LEU A 1037 47.22 8.69 9.76
CA LEU A 1037 46.94 8.58 8.29
C LEU A 1037 48.19 7.95 7.59
N ILE A 1038 48.03 7.23 6.45
CA ILE A 1038 49.07 6.88 5.43
C ILE A 1038 50.18 5.89 5.90
N TRP A 1039 50.90 5.12 5.06
CA TRP A 1039 50.63 4.28 3.85
C TRP A 1039 51.91 3.46 3.52
N LEU A 1040 51.88 2.54 2.54
CA LEU A 1040 52.99 1.70 2.02
C LEU A 1040 53.55 0.59 2.98
N GLY A 1041 53.97 -0.58 2.49
CA GLY A 1041 53.85 -1.17 1.14
C GLY A 1041 54.93 -2.22 0.81
N LEU A 1042 54.60 -3.18 -0.10
CA LEU A 1042 55.49 -4.22 -0.68
C LEU A 1042 55.99 -5.29 0.32
N SER A 1043 56.26 -6.56 -0.01
CA SER A 1043 55.96 -7.47 -1.16
C SER A 1043 55.93 -8.93 -0.57
N SER A 1044 55.58 -10.04 -1.23
CA SER A 1044 55.87 -10.49 -2.61
C SER A 1044 55.02 -11.70 -3.07
N SER A 1045 55.07 -11.93 -4.38
CA SER A 1045 54.79 -13.14 -5.21
C SER A 1045 54.72 -14.54 -4.53
N THR A 1046 54.03 -15.57 -5.07
CA THR A 1046 53.83 -15.89 -6.52
C THR A 1046 52.72 -16.95 -6.80
N THR A 1047 52.08 -16.85 -7.98
CA THR A 1047 51.46 -17.93 -8.82
C THR A 1047 50.45 -18.96 -8.28
N ARG A 1048 49.25 -18.94 -8.92
CA ARG A 1048 48.53 -20.06 -9.59
C ARG A 1048 48.59 -21.46 -8.95
N ILE A 1049 47.41 -22.03 -8.65
CA ILE A 1049 46.46 -22.50 -9.69
C ILE A 1049 45.14 -21.77 -9.49
#